data_AF-E5XN46-F1
#
_entry.id   AF-E5XN46-F1
#
_cell.length_a   1.000
_cell.length_b   1.000
_cell.length_c   1.000
_cell.angle_alpha   90.00
_cell.angle_beta   90.00
_cell.angle_gamma   90.00
#
_symmetry.space_group_name_H-M   'P 1'
#
loop_
_entity.id
_entity.type
_entity.pdbx_description
1 polymer ?
#
loop_
_entity_poly.entity_id
_entity_poly.type
_entity_poly.pdbx_seq_one_letter_code
_entity_poly.pdbx_strand_id
1 'polypeptide(L)'
;MNATTITLGTIGVLFSVVAWASFFSGVWRIVRVIRLGQPDRSRLFPVWPRLKQMLVEFLAHTKMVQFRSVGWAHWLVMIGFLGGFPLYFEAYGQTFNPEFHWPIIGDTFLWHLWDEALGIGTVIGIVTMIVIRQRNHPRDAQRLSRFSGSNFVAAYTIEAIVLVEGLGMILVKAGKIATFHESNPYTDPFTSLVAQLLPESVVMVSVFAFAKMLSGAMFLLLVGQRLNWGVAWHRFSAFFNIYFKREVGDKVALGAAKPMTSGGKVLNLEEADPDEDSFGVGKVEDFTWKNLLDFTTCTECGRCQSQCPAWNTGKPLSPKLLITSLRDHAYAKAPYLLGGDKAPASAVAEAERPIVGGVGEDGALGGVIDPEVLWSCTTCGACVEQCPVDIEHVDHIIDLRRHQVLIETEFPHELSTLFKNLENKGNPWGQNASARTGWIGEVDFPVPVFGEDAESFEGFEYLFWVGCAGAYEDRAKKTTKAVAELLYSAEVEYLVLGAEETCTGDSARRSGNEMLFQALAQQNIATIDAVFEGVEPSRRKIVVTCAHCFNALKNEYPDLGGAYEVVHHTQLLNKLVREKKLVPVAPVEGNNSLTYHDPCYLGRHNKVYEAPRELIEASGAKLAEMPRHAQRSMCCGAGGARMWMEETLGKRINIDRVDEALATNAQTIASGCPFCRVMLTDGVTAKQQDGAGENVQVVDVAQLLLDSVRRGGPLVVREQKKTASAPAAAKPAPSEQPAQPQAPAAENPKPDTPAAAKPAVGLGIAGPGKRPGAKKPAATAPAEPAAESPGQPAADQGAAPAAKPAVGLGIAGPAKRPGAKKPSAAAPAEPATSAPAETSEPTAAEPAPEAPKPASATTAKPTVGLGIAGPAKRPGARKPAAPAAQPEATSADEPEQKDAEQKDAEPISAADPSPPTSKGRPSKRLPPSSRSRPQSPRHKRSRFPSPPTRNPRPTRARRSRPSASASRPARNGPAGAKAGAAQPCRACSAMTACMSGCDRVHSPDVACVVVTLFDCMTPRTSMQPCRALMTQAEPTGARLSWIAVTTCRPMRSCTWSLRLYPCTRRASLDKPTISLDACGR
;
A
#
# COMPACT_ATOMS: atom_id res chain seq x y z
N MET A 1 31.64 4.68 -47.82
CA MET A 1 31.79 3.33 -47.24
C MET A 1 33.20 2.80 -47.54
N ASN A 2 33.80 1.99 -46.66
CA ASN A 2 35.06 1.29 -46.91
C ASN A 2 35.00 -0.14 -46.32
N ALA A 3 36.05 -0.95 -46.51
CA ALA A 3 36.07 -2.34 -46.03
C ALA A 3 35.83 -2.46 -44.51
N THR A 4 36.39 -1.55 -43.70
CA THR A 4 36.19 -1.50 -42.25
C THR A 4 34.75 -1.16 -41.87
N THR A 5 34.13 -0.16 -42.50
CA THR A 5 32.73 0.22 -42.21
C THR A 5 31.76 -0.91 -42.61
N ILE A 6 31.99 -1.54 -43.77
CA ILE A 6 31.23 -2.72 -44.21
C ILE A 6 31.39 -3.89 -43.21
N THR A 7 32.59 -4.13 -42.69
CA THR A 7 32.85 -5.20 -41.71
C THR A 7 32.13 -4.93 -40.39
N LEU A 8 32.23 -3.72 -39.84
CA LEU A 8 31.56 -3.31 -38.59
C LEU A 8 30.04 -3.43 -38.72
N GLY A 9 29.44 -2.89 -39.77
CA GLY A 9 28.00 -2.99 -40.00
C GLY A 9 27.52 -4.43 -40.19
N THR A 10 28.27 -5.25 -40.92
CA THR A 10 27.91 -6.67 -41.13
C THR A 10 27.92 -7.46 -39.81
N ILE A 11 28.98 -7.32 -39.00
CA ILE A 11 29.08 -7.96 -37.68
C ILE A 11 27.93 -7.50 -36.77
N GLY A 12 27.65 -6.20 -36.76
CA GLY A 12 26.62 -5.58 -35.94
C GLY A 12 25.20 -6.04 -36.29
N VAL A 13 24.88 -6.11 -37.59
CA VAL A 13 23.60 -6.63 -38.08
C VAL A 13 23.43 -8.10 -37.71
N LEU A 14 24.45 -8.94 -37.93
CA LEU A 14 24.40 -10.37 -37.60
C LEU A 14 24.17 -10.60 -36.09
N PHE A 15 24.89 -9.87 -35.23
CA PHE A 15 24.68 -9.93 -33.78
C PHE A 15 23.28 -9.43 -33.37
N SER A 16 22.80 -8.36 -34.01
CA SER A 16 21.47 -7.79 -33.74
C SER A 16 20.33 -8.73 -34.10
N VAL A 17 20.46 -9.53 -35.16
CA VAL A 17 19.46 -10.57 -35.50
C VAL A 17 19.35 -11.62 -34.38
N VAL A 18 20.48 -12.08 -33.84
CA VAL A 18 20.51 -13.02 -32.69
C VAL A 18 19.91 -12.37 -31.44
N ALA A 19 20.22 -11.11 -31.18
CA ALA A 19 19.68 -10.35 -30.05
C ALA A 19 18.15 -10.18 -30.12
N TRP A 20 17.61 -9.80 -31.29
CA TRP A 20 16.17 -9.69 -31.51
C TRP A 20 15.45 -11.03 -31.39
N ALA A 21 16.02 -12.11 -31.95
CA ALA A 21 15.47 -13.46 -31.79
C ALA A 21 15.41 -13.89 -30.31
N SER A 22 16.45 -13.56 -29.54
CA SER A 22 16.47 -13.80 -28.09
C SER A 22 15.43 -12.97 -27.34
N PHE A 23 15.30 -11.68 -27.68
CA PHE A 23 14.30 -10.78 -27.10
C PHE A 23 12.86 -11.28 -27.34
N PHE A 24 12.49 -11.60 -28.58
CA PHE A 24 11.14 -12.11 -28.90
C PHE A 24 10.87 -13.48 -28.25
N SER A 25 11.87 -14.36 -28.18
CA SER A 25 11.81 -15.59 -27.38
C SER A 25 11.57 -15.31 -25.89
N GLY A 26 12.16 -14.24 -25.34
CA GLY A 26 11.93 -13.79 -23.98
C GLY A 26 10.51 -13.27 -23.76
N VAL A 27 10.01 -12.40 -24.64
CA VAL A 27 8.63 -11.90 -24.63
C VAL A 27 7.63 -13.06 -24.67
N TRP A 28 7.83 -14.03 -25.57
CA TRP A 28 6.96 -15.20 -25.68
C TRP A 28 6.95 -16.05 -24.41
N ARG A 29 8.12 -16.29 -23.79
CA ARG A 29 8.22 -16.98 -22.50
C ARG A 29 7.50 -16.21 -21.39
N ILE A 30 7.70 -14.91 -21.27
CA ILE A 30 7.00 -14.06 -20.29
C ILE A 30 5.48 -14.13 -20.49
N VAL A 31 4.99 -14.05 -21.73
CA VAL A 31 3.55 -14.17 -22.03
C VAL A 31 3.02 -15.57 -21.70
N ARG A 32 3.81 -16.64 -21.86
CA ARG A 32 3.42 -17.98 -21.39
C ARG A 32 3.36 -18.08 -19.86
N VAL A 33 4.34 -17.52 -19.14
CA VAL A 33 4.34 -17.50 -17.66
C VAL A 33 3.13 -16.72 -17.13
N ILE A 34 2.88 -15.52 -17.63
CA ILE A 34 1.75 -14.68 -17.23
C ILE A 34 0.41 -15.39 -17.45
N ARG A 35 0.28 -16.21 -18.50
CA ARG A 35 -0.92 -17.00 -18.82
C ARG A 35 -1.11 -18.27 -17.97
N LEU A 36 -0.22 -18.58 -17.04
CA LEU A 36 -0.42 -19.68 -16.07
C LEU A 36 -1.42 -19.31 -14.97
N GLY A 37 -1.56 -18.02 -14.66
CA GLY A 37 -2.44 -17.56 -13.60
C GLY A 37 -3.92 -17.53 -13.97
N GLN A 38 -4.78 -17.64 -12.95
CA GLN A 38 -6.25 -17.60 -13.06
C GLN A 38 -6.77 -16.46 -13.98
N PRO A 39 -7.86 -16.68 -14.72
CA PRO A 39 -8.37 -15.71 -15.69
C PRO A 39 -9.06 -14.53 -14.99
N ASP A 40 -8.59 -13.31 -15.19
CA ASP A 40 -9.34 -12.08 -14.84
C ASP A 40 -9.81 -11.36 -16.10
N ARG A 41 -11.13 -11.18 -16.25
CA ARG A 41 -11.76 -10.48 -17.39
C ARG A 41 -12.06 -9.00 -17.10
N SER A 42 -12.01 -8.57 -15.83
CA SER A 42 -12.34 -7.20 -15.38
C SER A 42 -11.36 -6.14 -15.89
N ARG A 43 -10.09 -6.53 -16.11
CA ARG A 43 -9.01 -5.59 -16.44
C ARG A 43 -9.03 -5.06 -17.88
N LEU A 44 -9.80 -5.67 -18.79
CA LEU A 44 -9.74 -5.35 -20.23
C LEU A 44 -10.46 -4.04 -20.61
N PHE A 45 -11.56 -3.72 -19.93
CA PHE A 45 -12.48 -2.63 -20.27
C PHE A 45 -12.63 -1.63 -19.11
N PRO A 46 -13.08 -0.38 -19.36
CA PRO A 46 -13.28 0.25 -20.67
C PRO A 46 -11.94 0.69 -21.31
N VAL A 47 -11.78 0.43 -22.61
CA VAL A 47 -10.48 0.59 -23.30
C VAL A 47 -9.97 2.03 -23.30
N TRP A 48 -10.78 2.99 -23.76
CA TRP A 48 -10.33 4.38 -23.93
C TRP A 48 -9.94 5.08 -22.62
N PRO A 49 -10.70 4.97 -21.51
CA PRO A 49 -10.26 5.50 -20.21
C PRO A 49 -8.96 4.87 -19.70
N ARG A 50 -8.80 3.54 -19.83
CA ARG A 50 -7.58 2.83 -19.43
C ARG A 50 -6.37 3.27 -20.26
N LEU A 51 -6.51 3.36 -21.59
CA LEU A 51 -5.47 3.84 -22.49
C LEU A 51 -5.09 5.30 -22.21
N LYS A 52 -6.08 6.18 -22.02
CA LYS A 52 -5.83 7.58 -21.64
C LYS A 52 -5.09 7.68 -20.31
N GLN A 53 -5.47 6.90 -19.30
CA GLN A 53 -4.81 6.89 -18.00
C GLN A 53 -3.36 6.41 -18.12
N MET A 54 -3.13 5.29 -18.82
CA MET A 54 -1.78 4.77 -19.10
C MET A 54 -0.91 5.83 -19.78
N LEU A 55 -1.41 6.51 -20.82
CA LEU A 55 -0.68 7.57 -21.51
C LEU A 55 -0.38 8.79 -20.62
N VAL A 56 -1.32 9.20 -19.77
CA VAL A 56 -1.13 10.33 -18.83
C VAL A 56 -0.09 10.00 -17.77
N GLU A 57 -0.20 8.83 -17.13
CA GLU A 57 0.75 8.42 -16.08
C GLU A 57 2.15 8.17 -16.65
N PHE A 58 2.24 7.62 -17.85
CA PHE A 58 3.49 7.44 -18.59
C PHE A 58 4.12 8.79 -18.99
N LEU A 59 3.45 9.60 -19.82
CA LEU A 59 4.06 10.81 -20.42
C LEU A 59 4.35 11.90 -19.38
N ALA A 60 3.41 12.15 -18.47
CA ALA A 60 3.58 13.15 -17.41
C ALA A 60 4.27 12.59 -16.16
N HIS A 61 4.63 11.30 -16.14
CA HIS A 61 5.35 10.65 -15.04
C HIS A 61 4.71 10.85 -13.65
N THR A 62 3.37 10.94 -13.58
CA THR A 62 2.63 11.49 -12.42
C THR A 62 3.02 10.84 -11.08
N LYS A 63 3.07 9.50 -11.03
CA LYS A 63 3.52 8.71 -9.87
C LYS A 63 5.01 8.91 -9.55
N MET A 64 5.85 9.04 -10.59
CA MET A 64 7.30 9.20 -10.44
C MET A 64 7.69 10.59 -9.93
N VAL A 65 7.04 11.66 -10.42
CA VAL A 65 7.32 13.06 -10.05
C VAL A 65 6.95 13.40 -8.59
N GLN A 66 6.11 12.59 -7.92
CA GLN A 66 5.83 12.73 -6.47
C GLN A 66 7.11 12.82 -5.61
N PHE A 67 8.23 12.25 -6.06
CA PHE A 67 9.55 12.39 -5.42
C PHE A 67 10.46 13.25 -6.31
N ARG A 68 10.50 14.56 -6.02
CA ARG A 68 11.14 15.59 -6.85
C ARG A 68 12.63 15.35 -7.16
N SER A 69 13.37 14.62 -6.33
CA SER A 69 14.80 14.32 -6.54
C SER A 69 15.09 13.19 -7.52
N VAL A 70 14.13 12.30 -7.78
CA VAL A 70 14.29 11.13 -8.68
C VAL A 70 13.44 11.26 -9.94
N GLY A 71 12.29 11.94 -9.86
CA GLY A 71 11.31 12.03 -10.94
C GLY A 71 11.88 12.58 -12.26
N TRP A 72 12.57 13.73 -12.23
CA TRP A 72 13.11 14.36 -13.44
C TRP A 72 14.26 13.56 -14.06
N ALA A 73 15.17 13.01 -13.26
CA ALA A 73 16.31 12.25 -13.75
C ALA A 73 15.86 10.95 -14.43
N HIS A 74 14.84 10.29 -13.87
CA HIS A 74 14.19 9.14 -14.51
C HIS A 74 13.42 9.53 -15.78
N TRP A 75 12.73 10.66 -15.78
CA TRP A 75 12.01 11.15 -16.96
C TRP A 75 12.98 11.44 -18.13
N LEU A 76 14.13 12.06 -17.88
CA LEU A 76 15.17 12.25 -18.89
C LEU A 76 15.68 10.92 -19.46
N VAL A 77 15.96 9.92 -18.61
CA VAL A 77 16.36 8.57 -19.06
C VAL A 77 15.26 7.87 -19.85
N MET A 78 13.99 8.05 -19.48
CA MET A 78 12.84 7.45 -20.16
C MET A 78 12.58 8.08 -21.54
N ILE A 79 12.62 9.41 -21.64
CA ILE A 79 12.53 10.12 -22.92
C ILE A 79 13.75 9.79 -23.79
N GLY A 80 14.95 9.75 -23.22
CA GLY A 80 16.18 9.33 -23.90
C GLY A 80 16.10 7.91 -24.48
N PHE A 81 15.65 6.93 -23.69
CA PHE A 81 15.55 5.54 -24.12
C PHE A 81 14.48 5.32 -25.20
N LEU A 82 13.27 5.88 -25.02
CA LEU A 82 12.16 5.65 -25.96
C LEU A 82 12.22 6.58 -27.18
N GLY A 83 12.57 7.85 -26.98
CA GLY A 83 12.77 8.84 -28.03
C GLY A 83 14.06 8.64 -28.82
N GLY A 84 15.05 7.97 -28.24
CA GLY A 84 16.33 7.62 -28.88
C GLY A 84 16.29 6.33 -29.71
N PHE A 85 15.19 5.58 -29.66
CA PHE A 85 15.03 4.33 -30.42
C PHE A 85 15.20 4.53 -31.95
N PRO A 86 14.70 5.61 -32.59
CA PRO A 86 15.03 5.93 -33.98
C PRO A 86 16.52 6.26 -34.22
N LEU A 87 17.19 6.91 -33.27
CA LEU A 87 18.63 7.25 -33.33
C LEU A 87 19.52 6.02 -33.10
N TYR A 88 18.98 4.97 -32.47
CA TYR A 88 19.60 3.64 -32.41
C TYR A 88 19.49 2.91 -33.76
N PHE A 89 18.36 3.00 -34.46
CA PHE A 89 18.26 2.45 -35.82
C PHE A 89 19.08 3.26 -36.85
N GLU A 90 19.23 4.56 -36.68
CA GLU A 90 20.12 5.39 -37.51
C GLU A 90 21.59 4.91 -37.44
N ALA A 91 21.99 4.41 -36.26
CA ALA A 91 23.33 3.86 -36.03
C ALA A 91 23.65 2.67 -36.95
N TYR A 92 22.65 1.87 -37.37
CA TYR A 92 22.85 0.77 -38.32
C TYR A 92 23.38 1.33 -39.64
N GLY A 93 22.71 2.34 -40.21
CA GLY A 93 23.18 3.00 -41.44
C GLY A 93 24.55 3.65 -41.25
N GLN A 94 24.78 4.31 -40.11
CA GLN A 94 26.03 4.98 -39.77
C GLN A 94 27.23 4.02 -39.61
N THR A 95 26.99 2.73 -39.32
CA THR A 95 28.08 1.74 -39.35
C THR A 95 28.58 1.41 -40.75
N PHE A 96 27.72 1.45 -41.78
CA PHE A 96 28.12 1.20 -43.17
C PHE A 96 28.56 2.49 -43.87
N ASN A 97 27.74 3.55 -43.77
CA ASN A 97 28.01 4.89 -44.28
C ASN A 97 27.98 5.92 -43.14
N PRO A 98 29.14 6.43 -42.67
CA PRO A 98 29.21 7.31 -41.49
C PRO A 98 28.39 8.61 -41.59
N GLU A 99 28.17 9.08 -42.80
CA GLU A 99 27.36 10.26 -43.14
C GLU A 99 25.85 10.04 -42.92
N PHE A 100 25.39 8.78 -42.84
CA PHE A 100 23.98 8.41 -42.82
C PHE A 100 23.14 9.13 -41.76
N HIS A 101 21.90 9.37 -42.15
CA HIS A 101 20.82 10.07 -41.45
C HIS A 101 19.49 9.59 -42.07
N TRP A 102 18.34 9.87 -41.44
CA TRP A 102 17.05 9.52 -42.04
C TRP A 102 16.69 10.46 -43.21
N PRO A 103 16.34 9.95 -44.41
CA PRO A 103 16.26 10.75 -45.64
C PRO A 103 15.07 11.74 -45.72
N ILE A 104 14.21 11.80 -44.70
CA ILE A 104 13.05 12.71 -44.64
C ILE A 104 13.17 13.70 -43.46
N ILE A 105 13.86 13.31 -42.38
CA ILE A 105 13.89 14.06 -41.11
C ILE A 105 15.28 14.37 -40.60
N GLY A 106 16.33 13.66 -41.07
CA GLY A 106 17.69 13.72 -40.54
C GLY A 106 18.25 15.14 -40.49
N ASP A 107 18.17 15.85 -41.62
CA ASP A 107 18.79 17.18 -41.80
C ASP A 107 17.89 18.32 -41.29
N THR A 108 16.79 17.98 -40.60
CA THR A 108 15.87 18.99 -40.08
C THR A 108 16.40 19.54 -38.76
N PHE A 109 16.25 20.86 -38.58
CA PHE A 109 16.60 21.57 -37.34
C PHE A 109 16.07 20.86 -36.07
N LEU A 110 14.85 20.33 -36.13
CA LEU A 110 14.22 19.63 -35.02
C LEU A 110 14.89 18.27 -34.72
N TRP A 111 15.44 17.58 -35.72
CA TRP A 111 16.14 16.31 -35.52
C TRP A 111 17.52 16.49 -34.90
N HIS A 112 18.30 17.44 -35.41
CA HIS A 112 19.60 17.79 -34.83
C HIS A 112 19.45 18.21 -33.36
N LEU A 113 18.44 19.05 -33.05
CA LEU A 113 18.12 19.46 -31.68
C LEU A 113 17.59 18.31 -30.81
N TRP A 114 16.88 17.34 -31.40
CA TRP A 114 16.39 16.14 -30.70
C TRP A 114 17.54 15.23 -30.27
N ASP A 115 18.46 14.87 -31.17
CA ASP A 115 19.64 14.05 -30.83
C ASP A 115 20.52 14.74 -29.77
N GLU A 116 20.72 16.06 -29.87
CA GLU A 116 21.42 16.86 -28.87
C GLU A 116 20.76 16.76 -27.48
N ALA A 117 19.46 17.04 -27.41
CA ALA A 117 18.70 17.05 -26.17
C ALA A 117 18.58 15.65 -25.56
N LEU A 118 18.44 14.60 -26.37
CA LEU A 118 18.38 13.22 -25.91
C LEU A 118 19.73 12.72 -25.42
N GLY A 119 20.82 12.95 -26.15
CA GLY A 119 22.16 12.54 -25.73
C GLY A 119 22.54 13.16 -24.38
N ILE A 120 22.46 14.49 -24.29
CA ILE A 120 22.77 15.24 -23.06
C ILE A 120 21.80 14.85 -21.92
N GLY A 121 20.50 14.82 -22.20
CA GLY A 121 19.48 14.47 -21.22
C GLY A 121 19.66 13.06 -20.64
N THR A 122 19.94 12.07 -21.50
CA THR A 122 20.20 10.68 -21.10
C THR A 122 21.41 10.59 -20.18
N VAL A 123 22.53 11.22 -20.55
CA VAL A 123 23.77 11.18 -19.75
C VAL A 123 23.57 11.87 -18.40
N ILE A 124 22.98 13.07 -18.35
CA ILE A 124 22.70 13.77 -17.08
C ILE A 124 21.75 12.95 -16.20
N GLY A 125 20.69 12.39 -16.79
CA GLY A 125 19.70 11.57 -16.07
C GLY A 125 20.31 10.29 -15.49
N ILE A 126 21.06 9.52 -16.30
CA ILE A 126 21.63 8.24 -15.85
C ILE A 126 22.76 8.42 -14.85
N VAL A 127 23.66 9.41 -15.05
CA VAL A 127 24.70 9.74 -14.06
C VAL A 127 24.07 10.18 -12.74
N THR A 128 22.99 10.97 -12.77
CA THR A 128 22.23 11.34 -11.57
C THR A 128 21.64 10.10 -10.88
N MET A 129 21.05 9.17 -11.64
CA MET A 129 20.50 7.93 -11.08
C MET A 129 21.57 7.01 -10.48
N ILE A 130 22.73 6.88 -11.13
CA ILE A 130 23.90 6.12 -10.62
C ILE A 130 24.38 6.73 -9.30
N VAL A 131 24.57 8.06 -9.24
CA VAL A 131 24.97 8.77 -8.01
C VAL A 131 23.94 8.58 -6.89
N ILE A 132 22.64 8.62 -7.21
CA ILE A 132 21.57 8.33 -6.25
C ILE A 132 21.62 6.87 -5.78
N ARG A 133 21.93 5.89 -6.65
CA ARG A 133 22.09 4.49 -6.25
C ARG A 133 23.28 4.29 -5.33
N GLN A 134 24.46 4.83 -5.66
CA GLN A 134 25.65 4.69 -4.81
C GLN A 134 25.45 5.35 -3.44
N ARG A 135 24.84 6.54 -3.37
CA ARG A 135 24.48 7.21 -2.11
C ARG A 135 23.46 6.46 -1.25
N ASN A 136 22.72 5.51 -1.83
CA ASN A 136 21.73 4.68 -1.15
C ASN A 136 22.14 3.19 -1.13
N HIS A 137 23.41 2.85 -1.33
CA HIS A 137 23.81 1.44 -1.46
C HIS A 137 23.77 0.70 -0.11
N PRO A 138 23.26 -0.55 -0.04
CA PRO A 138 23.30 -1.41 1.14
C PRO A 138 24.71 -1.97 1.45
N ARG A 139 25.78 -1.19 1.19
CA ARG A 139 27.14 -1.48 1.67
C ARG A 139 27.34 -1.00 3.11
N ASP A 140 26.57 0.00 3.52
CA ASP A 140 26.51 0.48 4.89
C ASP A 140 25.38 -0.26 5.62
N ALA A 141 25.75 -1.21 6.48
CA ALA A 141 24.81 -2.05 7.21
C ALA A 141 23.97 -1.27 8.24
N GLN A 142 24.37 -0.06 8.63
CA GLN A 142 23.59 0.79 9.53
C GLN A 142 22.44 1.53 8.82
N ARG A 143 22.31 1.40 7.50
CA ARG A 143 21.24 2.04 6.71
C ARG A 143 20.23 1.04 6.19
N LEU A 144 18.95 1.25 6.52
CA LEU A 144 17.80 0.60 5.88
C LEU A 144 17.63 1.07 4.43
N SER A 145 18.53 0.62 3.55
CA SER A 145 18.50 0.96 2.13
C SER A 145 17.24 0.41 1.44
N ARG A 146 16.60 1.25 0.62
CA ARG A 146 15.54 0.82 -0.30
C ARG A 146 16.00 -0.19 -1.36
N PHE A 147 17.31 -0.28 -1.59
CA PHE A 147 17.93 -1.20 -2.53
C PHE A 147 18.48 -2.48 -1.86
N SER A 148 18.33 -2.68 -0.54
CA SER A 148 18.61 -3.97 0.11
C SER A 148 17.81 -5.09 -0.56
N GLY A 149 18.49 -6.14 -1.02
CA GLY A 149 17.88 -7.24 -1.80
C GLY A 149 17.42 -6.90 -3.22
N SER A 150 17.89 -5.80 -3.83
CA SER A 150 17.75 -5.57 -5.28
C SER A 150 18.88 -6.26 -6.07
N ASN A 151 18.62 -6.68 -7.31
CA ASN A 151 19.60 -7.29 -8.20
C ASN A 151 20.59 -6.24 -8.75
N PHE A 152 21.73 -6.09 -8.08
CA PHE A 152 22.75 -5.13 -8.46
C PHE A 152 23.49 -5.47 -9.77
N VAL A 153 23.58 -6.74 -10.17
CA VAL A 153 24.17 -7.12 -11.46
C VAL A 153 23.29 -6.57 -12.58
N ALA A 154 21.98 -6.87 -12.55
CA ALA A 154 21.02 -6.34 -13.49
C ALA A 154 21.02 -4.80 -13.49
N ALA A 155 21.03 -4.17 -12.31
CA ALA A 155 21.04 -2.72 -12.19
C ALA A 155 22.29 -2.08 -12.84
N TYR A 156 23.49 -2.57 -12.54
CA TYR A 156 24.72 -1.98 -13.06
C TYR A 156 24.95 -2.26 -14.55
N THR A 157 24.62 -3.47 -15.04
CA THR A 157 24.67 -3.76 -16.48
C THR A 157 23.74 -2.83 -17.26
N ILE A 158 22.53 -2.60 -16.75
CA ILE A 158 21.55 -1.69 -17.37
C ILE A 158 21.97 -0.22 -17.26
N GLU A 159 22.55 0.22 -16.14
CA GLU A 159 23.04 1.59 -15.98
C GLU A 159 24.26 1.88 -16.88
N ALA A 160 25.15 0.90 -17.07
CA ALA A 160 26.25 0.99 -18.02
C ALA A 160 25.76 1.07 -19.47
N ILE A 161 24.81 0.21 -19.87
CA ILE A 161 24.19 0.24 -21.21
C ILE A 161 23.56 1.61 -21.50
N VAL A 162 22.72 2.13 -20.61
CA VAL A 162 22.04 3.43 -20.83
C VAL A 162 23.04 4.60 -20.88
N LEU A 163 24.14 4.52 -20.13
CA LEU A 163 25.24 5.49 -20.24
C LEU A 163 25.97 5.39 -21.59
N VAL A 164 26.22 4.18 -22.10
CA VAL A 164 26.83 3.97 -23.42
C VAL A 164 25.90 4.42 -24.56
N GLU A 165 24.58 4.22 -24.48
CA GLU A 165 23.63 4.75 -25.47
C GLU A 165 23.65 6.29 -25.50
N GLY A 166 23.57 6.95 -24.34
CA GLY A 166 23.57 8.41 -24.25
C GLY A 166 24.90 9.03 -24.69
N LEU A 167 26.04 8.43 -24.32
CA LEU A 167 27.35 8.81 -24.85
C LEU A 167 27.47 8.49 -26.34
N GLY A 168 26.85 7.41 -26.83
CA GLY A 168 26.84 7.02 -28.23
C GLY A 168 26.09 8.01 -29.12
N MET A 169 24.98 8.60 -28.65
CA MET A 169 24.32 9.74 -29.32
C MET A 169 25.30 10.91 -29.48
N ILE A 170 25.87 11.38 -28.37
CA ILE A 170 26.82 12.51 -28.33
C ILE A 170 28.04 12.26 -29.23
N LEU A 171 28.68 11.09 -29.12
CA LEU A 171 29.93 10.77 -29.80
C LEU A 171 29.75 10.51 -31.30
N VAL A 172 28.65 9.88 -31.72
CA VAL A 172 28.33 9.75 -33.15
C VAL A 172 28.12 11.12 -33.77
N LYS A 173 27.29 11.97 -33.16
CA LYS A 173 27.00 13.31 -33.67
C LYS A 173 28.23 14.22 -33.67
N ALA A 174 28.97 14.28 -32.56
CA ALA A 174 30.23 15.03 -32.48
C ALA A 174 31.29 14.50 -33.46
N GLY A 175 31.34 13.19 -33.70
CA GLY A 175 32.22 12.59 -34.70
C GLY A 175 31.82 12.95 -36.14
N LYS A 176 30.52 13.01 -36.47
CA LYS A 176 30.04 13.52 -37.75
C LYS A 176 30.45 14.98 -37.94
N ILE A 177 30.19 15.84 -36.95
CA ILE A 177 30.61 17.26 -36.97
C ILE A 177 32.12 17.38 -37.20
N ALA A 178 32.94 16.61 -36.47
CA ALA A 178 34.40 16.64 -36.61
C ALA A 178 34.92 16.09 -37.96
N THR A 179 34.16 15.26 -38.67
CA THR A 179 34.60 14.60 -39.91
C THR A 179 34.06 15.27 -41.17
N PHE A 180 32.89 15.90 -41.09
CA PHE A 180 32.19 16.52 -42.22
C PHE A 180 32.07 18.04 -42.11
N HIS A 181 32.45 18.63 -40.97
CA HIS A 181 32.44 20.07 -40.66
C HIS A 181 31.06 20.76 -40.68
N GLU A 182 30.00 20.00 -40.90
CA GLU A 182 28.61 20.45 -40.79
C GLU A 182 28.19 20.56 -39.32
N SER A 183 27.84 21.77 -38.88
CA SER A 183 27.19 22.00 -37.57
C SER A 183 26.39 23.30 -37.57
N ASN A 184 25.38 23.35 -36.69
CA ASN A 184 24.54 24.52 -36.47
C ASN A 184 24.56 24.88 -34.97
N PRO A 185 25.02 26.10 -34.58
CA PRO A 185 25.21 26.47 -33.18
C PRO A 185 23.90 26.53 -32.36
N TYR A 186 22.73 26.51 -33.01
CA TYR A 186 21.42 26.49 -32.35
C TYR A 186 20.90 25.07 -32.07
N THR A 187 21.43 24.04 -32.74
CA THR A 187 21.02 22.64 -32.56
C THR A 187 22.13 21.75 -32.02
N ASP A 188 23.39 22.17 -32.17
CA ASP A 188 24.59 21.37 -31.86
C ASP A 188 25.54 22.06 -30.84
N PRO A 189 25.06 22.88 -29.85
CA PRO A 189 25.91 23.75 -29.04
C PRO A 189 26.87 23.02 -28.08
N PHE A 190 26.67 21.73 -27.83
CA PHE A 190 27.54 20.91 -27.01
C PHE A 190 28.31 19.88 -27.85
N THR A 191 27.67 19.23 -28.82
CA THR A 191 28.37 18.28 -29.71
C THR A 191 29.41 18.96 -30.61
N SER A 192 29.23 20.22 -30.99
CA SER A 192 30.27 21.03 -31.67
C SER A 192 31.47 21.41 -30.77
N LEU A 193 31.30 21.42 -29.45
CA LEU A 193 32.41 21.57 -28.49
C LEU A 193 33.14 20.24 -28.28
N VAL A 194 32.41 19.12 -28.24
CA VAL A 194 33.00 17.78 -28.19
C VAL A 194 33.76 17.44 -29.48
N ALA A 195 33.25 17.87 -30.63
CA ALA A 195 33.88 17.67 -31.94
C ALA A 195 35.33 18.22 -32.01
N GLN A 196 35.61 19.35 -31.34
CA GLN A 196 36.95 19.96 -31.27
C GLN A 196 37.99 19.08 -30.54
N LEU A 197 37.54 18.02 -29.85
CA LEU A 197 38.40 17.05 -29.15
C LEU A 197 38.57 15.74 -29.93
N LEU A 198 37.98 15.63 -31.12
CA LEU A 198 37.95 14.42 -31.93
C LEU A 198 38.69 14.62 -33.27
N PRO A 199 39.44 13.61 -33.77
CA PRO A 199 40.07 13.69 -35.08
C PRO A 199 39.06 13.47 -36.21
N GLU A 200 39.28 14.10 -37.36
CA GLU A 200 38.50 13.86 -38.58
C GLU A 200 38.66 12.39 -39.02
N SER A 201 37.61 11.57 -38.91
CA SER A 201 37.74 10.13 -39.18
C SER A 201 36.40 9.44 -39.42
N VAL A 202 36.17 9.10 -40.69
CA VAL A 202 35.05 8.25 -41.13
C VAL A 202 34.99 6.90 -40.41
N VAL A 203 36.15 6.34 -40.02
CA VAL A 203 36.20 5.07 -39.27
C VAL A 203 35.78 5.26 -37.82
N MET A 204 36.19 6.36 -37.18
CA MET A 204 35.79 6.70 -35.80
C MET A 204 34.27 6.83 -35.68
N VAL A 205 33.62 7.52 -36.61
CA VAL A 205 32.15 7.68 -36.63
C VAL A 205 31.44 6.33 -36.72
N SER A 206 31.85 5.46 -37.65
CA SER A 206 31.27 4.11 -37.74
C SER A 206 31.62 3.22 -36.54
N VAL A 207 32.75 3.43 -35.85
CA VAL A 207 33.09 2.74 -34.59
C VAL A 207 32.20 3.22 -33.42
N PHE A 208 31.92 4.51 -33.30
CA PHE A 208 30.97 5.02 -32.30
C PHE A 208 29.54 4.52 -32.58
N ALA A 209 29.11 4.52 -33.84
CA ALA A 209 27.82 3.98 -34.25
C ALA A 209 27.73 2.46 -34.00
N PHE A 210 28.82 1.73 -34.25
CA PHE A 210 28.91 0.30 -33.96
C PHE A 210 28.86 0.02 -32.46
N ALA A 211 29.56 0.80 -31.63
CA ALA A 211 29.52 0.65 -30.18
C ALA A 211 28.11 0.87 -29.61
N LYS A 212 27.41 1.93 -30.07
CA LYS A 212 26.00 2.25 -29.73
C LYS A 212 25.05 1.14 -30.19
N MET A 213 25.14 0.69 -31.45
CA MET A 213 24.34 -0.42 -31.96
C MET A 213 24.59 -1.71 -31.17
N LEU A 214 25.84 -1.99 -30.81
CA LEU A 214 26.23 -3.19 -30.08
C LEU A 214 25.75 -3.17 -28.63
N SER A 215 25.71 -2.01 -27.94
CA SER A 215 25.15 -1.90 -26.59
C SER A 215 23.63 -2.14 -26.57
N GLY A 216 22.88 -1.58 -27.52
CA GLY A 216 21.43 -1.81 -27.63
C GLY A 216 21.09 -3.23 -28.08
N ALA A 217 21.90 -3.85 -28.94
CA ALA A 217 21.78 -5.27 -29.25
C ALA A 217 22.11 -6.16 -28.03
N MET A 218 23.17 -5.83 -27.28
CA MET A 218 23.53 -6.56 -26.04
C MET A 218 22.41 -6.46 -24.99
N PHE A 219 21.76 -5.29 -24.88
CA PHE A 219 20.57 -5.12 -24.06
C PHE A 219 19.45 -6.09 -24.44
N LEU A 220 19.06 -6.15 -25.72
CA LEU A 220 18.01 -7.04 -26.21
C LEU A 220 18.34 -8.53 -25.96
N LEU A 221 19.59 -8.92 -26.18
CA LEU A 221 20.09 -10.28 -25.92
C LEU A 221 19.99 -10.64 -24.43
N LEU A 222 20.52 -9.78 -23.54
CA LEU A 222 20.51 -10.02 -22.09
C LEU A 222 19.09 -10.04 -21.51
N VAL A 223 18.23 -9.13 -21.96
CA VAL A 223 16.81 -9.06 -21.56
C VAL A 223 16.07 -10.31 -22.01
N GLY A 224 16.26 -10.75 -23.26
CA GLY A 224 15.69 -12.00 -23.79
C GLY A 224 16.13 -13.26 -23.04
N GLN A 225 17.34 -13.26 -22.45
CA GLN A 225 17.85 -14.37 -21.64
C GLN A 225 17.42 -14.29 -20.17
N ARG A 226 17.31 -13.08 -19.58
CA ARG A 226 17.11 -12.86 -18.14
C ARG A 226 15.71 -12.29 -17.86
N LEU A 227 14.71 -13.17 -17.87
CA LEU A 227 13.29 -12.80 -17.75
C LEU A 227 12.95 -12.12 -16.41
N ASN A 228 13.68 -12.43 -15.35
CA ASN A 228 13.47 -11.84 -14.03
C ASN A 228 14.25 -10.54 -13.78
N TRP A 229 14.96 -9.98 -14.76
CA TRP A 229 15.56 -8.64 -14.63
C TRP A 229 14.49 -7.54 -14.71
N GLY A 230 13.69 -7.37 -13.66
CA GLY A 230 12.58 -6.39 -13.62
C GLY A 230 13.04 -4.93 -13.79
N VAL A 231 14.27 -4.60 -13.37
CA VAL A 231 14.94 -3.32 -13.66
C VAL A 231 15.20 -3.10 -15.17
N ALA A 232 15.18 -4.15 -15.98
CA ALA A 232 15.24 -4.07 -17.44
C ALA A 232 13.86 -4.22 -18.10
N TRP A 233 13.05 -5.19 -17.68
CA TRP A 233 11.77 -5.53 -18.32
C TRP A 233 10.67 -4.49 -18.14
N HIS A 234 10.70 -3.65 -17.10
CA HIS A 234 9.66 -2.65 -16.87
C HIS A 234 9.50 -1.62 -18.02
N ARG A 235 10.53 -1.42 -18.87
CA ARG A 235 10.43 -0.55 -20.05
C ARG A 235 9.49 -1.11 -21.12
N PHE A 236 9.07 -2.37 -20.97
CA PHE A 236 8.07 -3.03 -21.80
C PHE A 236 6.80 -3.35 -20.99
N SER A 237 6.94 -3.92 -19.78
CA SER A 237 5.80 -4.40 -19.00
C SER A 237 5.01 -3.31 -18.25
N ALA A 238 5.61 -2.16 -17.93
CA ALA A 238 4.92 -1.09 -17.18
C ALA A 238 3.68 -0.53 -17.89
N PHE A 239 3.72 -0.38 -19.22
CA PHE A 239 2.59 0.07 -20.02
C PHE A 239 1.37 -0.83 -19.81
N PHE A 240 1.57 -2.14 -19.96
CA PHE A 240 0.52 -3.14 -19.78
C PHE A 240 0.02 -3.16 -18.33
N ASN A 241 0.91 -3.12 -17.34
CA ASN A 241 0.48 -3.20 -15.94
C ASN A 241 -0.34 -1.98 -15.49
N ILE A 242 0.03 -0.77 -15.93
CA ILE A 242 -0.73 0.45 -15.65
C ILE A 242 -2.08 0.43 -16.40
N TYR A 243 -2.12 -0.05 -17.64
CA TYR A 243 -3.38 -0.19 -18.39
C TYR A 243 -4.34 -1.22 -17.74
N PHE A 244 -3.81 -2.36 -17.30
CA PHE A 244 -4.57 -3.47 -16.70
C PHE A 244 -4.75 -3.36 -15.17
N LYS A 245 -4.37 -2.25 -14.53
CA LYS A 245 -4.58 -2.05 -13.09
C LYS A 245 -6.05 -2.15 -12.70
N ARG A 246 -6.37 -2.55 -11.46
CA ARG A 246 -7.75 -2.72 -10.97
C ARG A 246 -8.66 -1.51 -11.28
N GLU A 247 -8.33 -0.36 -10.69
CA GLU A 247 -9.15 0.86 -10.77
C GLU A 247 -8.99 1.63 -12.08
N VAL A 248 -10.06 2.25 -12.55
CA VAL A 248 -10.04 3.18 -13.70
C VAL A 248 -9.84 4.61 -13.21
N GLY A 249 -8.88 5.32 -13.81
CA GLY A 249 -8.57 6.73 -13.49
C GLY A 249 -7.35 6.88 -12.57
N ASP A 250 -7.33 7.98 -11.82
CA ASP A 250 -6.25 8.40 -10.92
C ASP A 250 -6.10 7.52 -9.66
N LYS A 251 -7.19 6.83 -9.28
CA LYS A 251 -7.22 5.83 -8.21
C LYS A 251 -6.13 4.77 -8.38
N VAL A 252 -5.71 4.24 -7.23
CA VAL A 252 -4.87 3.05 -7.06
C VAL A 252 -5.72 1.90 -6.53
N ALA A 253 -5.25 0.65 -6.64
CA ALA A 253 -5.91 -0.54 -6.09
C ALA A 253 -5.94 -0.56 -4.55
N LEU A 254 -6.79 0.29 -3.97
CA LEU A 254 -7.11 0.47 -2.56
C LEU A 254 -8.59 0.87 -2.44
N GLY A 255 -9.08 1.08 -1.22
CA GLY A 255 -10.51 1.10 -0.94
C GLY A 255 -10.93 -0.29 -0.47
N ALA A 256 -11.78 -0.95 -1.25
CA ALA A 256 -12.13 -2.36 -1.06
C ALA A 256 -10.90 -3.28 -1.18
N ALA A 257 -10.87 -4.35 -0.40
CA ALA A 257 -10.18 -5.58 -0.79
C ALA A 257 -10.91 -6.21 -1.98
N LYS A 258 -10.15 -6.75 -2.93
CA LYS A 258 -10.70 -7.59 -4.01
C LYS A 258 -11.54 -8.74 -3.38
N PRO A 259 -12.76 -9.05 -3.86
CA PRO A 259 -13.48 -10.27 -3.48
C PRO A 259 -12.64 -11.53 -3.72
N MET A 260 -12.92 -12.62 -2.98
CA MET A 260 -12.26 -13.90 -3.26
C MET A 260 -12.77 -14.47 -4.59
N THR A 261 -11.87 -15.07 -5.37
CA THR A 261 -12.17 -15.48 -6.76
C THR A 261 -11.55 -16.83 -7.11
N SER A 262 -12.34 -17.72 -7.69
CA SER A 262 -11.89 -18.97 -8.31
C SER A 262 -12.35 -19.03 -9.77
N GLY A 263 -11.55 -19.61 -10.67
CA GLY A 263 -11.87 -19.74 -12.10
C GLY A 263 -12.18 -18.42 -12.83
N GLY A 264 -11.83 -17.28 -12.26
CA GLY A 264 -12.19 -15.94 -12.76
C GLY A 264 -13.62 -15.45 -12.42
N LYS A 265 -14.32 -16.14 -11.53
CA LYS A 265 -15.61 -15.71 -10.93
C LYS A 265 -15.37 -15.23 -9.50
N VAL A 266 -16.29 -14.47 -8.93
CA VAL A 266 -16.37 -14.30 -7.47
C VAL A 266 -16.86 -15.61 -6.86
N LEU A 267 -16.24 -16.05 -5.77
CA LEU A 267 -16.58 -17.32 -5.12
C LEU A 267 -17.78 -17.15 -4.18
N ASN A 268 -18.82 -17.97 -4.36
CA ASN A 268 -19.89 -18.12 -3.37
C ASN A 268 -19.46 -19.18 -2.36
N LEU A 269 -19.32 -18.79 -1.08
CA LEU A 269 -18.79 -19.67 -0.03
C LEU A 269 -19.75 -20.81 0.36
N GLU A 270 -21.02 -20.73 -0.02
CA GLU A 270 -22.02 -21.78 0.20
C GLU A 270 -22.01 -22.87 -0.91
N GLU A 271 -21.46 -22.55 -2.09
CA GLU A 271 -21.45 -23.40 -3.29
C GLU A 271 -20.03 -23.86 -3.68
N ALA A 272 -19.01 -23.38 -2.98
CA ALA A 272 -17.59 -23.60 -3.30
C ALA A 272 -17.10 -24.99 -2.87
N ASP A 273 -16.35 -25.65 -3.74
CA ASP A 273 -15.77 -26.97 -3.47
C ASP A 273 -14.28 -26.85 -3.09
N PRO A 274 -13.85 -27.22 -1.86
CA PRO A 274 -12.45 -27.13 -1.45
C PRO A 274 -11.44 -27.92 -2.30
N ASP A 275 -11.88 -28.93 -3.06
CA ASP A 275 -11.00 -29.72 -3.92
C ASP A 275 -10.81 -29.11 -5.33
N GLU A 276 -11.74 -28.25 -5.79
CA GLU A 276 -11.74 -27.64 -7.13
C GLU A 276 -11.56 -26.09 -7.11
N ASP A 277 -12.00 -25.39 -6.06
CA ASP A 277 -11.99 -23.92 -5.97
C ASP A 277 -10.82 -23.34 -5.16
N SER A 278 -10.21 -22.26 -5.66
CA SER A 278 -9.10 -21.57 -5.00
C SER A 278 -9.58 -20.64 -3.86
N PHE A 279 -9.60 -21.15 -2.63
CA PHE A 279 -9.75 -20.35 -1.42
C PHE A 279 -8.46 -19.57 -1.14
N GLY A 280 -8.38 -18.35 -1.67
CA GLY A 280 -7.18 -17.52 -1.63
C GLY A 280 -6.14 -17.99 -2.66
N VAL A 281 -4.87 -17.95 -2.28
CA VAL A 281 -3.73 -18.39 -3.09
C VAL A 281 -2.77 -19.23 -2.25
N GLY A 282 -2.60 -20.51 -2.61
CA GLY A 282 -1.58 -21.41 -2.05
C GLY A 282 -0.47 -21.75 -3.03
N LYS A 283 -0.77 -21.72 -4.33
CA LYS A 283 0.10 -22.05 -5.46
C LYS A 283 0.18 -20.87 -6.44
N VAL A 284 1.28 -20.74 -7.17
CA VAL A 284 1.57 -19.51 -7.95
C VAL A 284 0.67 -19.34 -9.18
N GLU A 285 0.01 -20.42 -9.58
CA GLU A 285 -1.03 -20.54 -10.59
C GLU A 285 -2.43 -20.08 -10.10
N ASP A 286 -2.67 -20.02 -8.79
CA ASP A 286 -3.93 -19.52 -8.20
C ASP A 286 -4.03 -17.98 -8.31
N PHE A 287 -2.87 -17.30 -8.30
CA PHE A 287 -2.76 -15.88 -8.62
C PHE A 287 -3.30 -15.60 -10.04
N THR A 288 -4.03 -14.51 -10.25
CA THR A 288 -4.51 -14.18 -11.61
C THR A 288 -3.37 -13.81 -12.56
N TRP A 289 -3.59 -13.89 -13.87
CA TRP A 289 -2.59 -13.41 -14.84
C TRP A 289 -2.13 -11.96 -14.60
N LYS A 290 -2.99 -11.08 -14.05
CA LYS A 290 -2.59 -9.71 -13.67
C LYS A 290 -1.67 -9.70 -12.46
N ASN A 291 -1.82 -10.64 -11.52
CA ASN A 291 -0.88 -10.80 -10.41
C ASN A 291 0.52 -11.25 -10.91
N LEU A 292 0.59 -12.16 -11.90
CA LEU A 292 1.88 -12.56 -12.50
C LEU A 292 2.51 -11.45 -13.36
N LEU A 293 1.70 -10.60 -13.98
CA LEU A 293 2.18 -9.38 -14.64
C LEU A 293 2.74 -8.37 -13.62
N ASP A 294 2.10 -8.20 -12.47
CA ASP A 294 2.61 -7.38 -11.34
C ASP A 294 4.00 -7.84 -10.91
N PHE A 295 4.17 -9.14 -10.65
CA PHE A 295 5.46 -9.75 -10.29
C PHE A 295 6.54 -9.48 -11.34
N THR A 296 6.20 -9.68 -12.61
CA THR A 296 7.10 -9.43 -13.76
C THR A 296 7.44 -7.94 -13.93
N THR A 297 6.57 -7.03 -13.51
CA THR A 297 6.72 -5.57 -13.70
C THR A 297 7.48 -4.89 -12.56
N CYS A 298 7.88 -5.64 -11.52
CA CYS A 298 8.62 -5.08 -10.38
C CYS A 298 9.94 -4.42 -10.80
N THR A 299 9.96 -3.08 -10.76
CA THR A 299 11.11 -2.22 -11.14
C THR A 299 12.31 -2.32 -10.19
N GLU A 300 12.15 -3.02 -9.05
CA GLU A 300 13.09 -3.09 -7.92
C GLU A 300 13.53 -1.72 -7.35
N CYS A 301 12.80 -0.64 -7.64
CA CYS A 301 13.16 0.73 -7.27
C CYS A 301 13.06 1.05 -5.76
N GLY A 302 12.48 0.15 -4.97
CA GLY A 302 12.41 0.24 -3.52
C GLY A 302 11.48 1.32 -2.94
N ARG A 303 10.68 2.02 -3.75
CA ARG A 303 9.73 3.04 -3.23
C ARG A 303 8.75 2.45 -2.22
N CYS A 304 8.09 1.34 -2.57
CA CYS A 304 7.18 0.60 -1.70
C CYS A 304 7.84 0.06 -0.41
N GLN A 305 9.13 -0.28 -0.48
CA GLN A 305 9.95 -0.69 0.68
C GLN A 305 10.24 0.51 1.60
N SER A 306 10.75 1.62 1.07
CA SER A 306 11.06 2.84 1.86
C SER A 306 9.85 3.54 2.46
N GLN A 307 8.63 3.19 2.03
CA GLN A 307 7.38 3.74 2.57
C GLN A 307 6.58 2.68 3.36
N CYS A 308 7.10 1.46 3.51
CA CYS A 308 6.46 0.42 4.32
C CYS A 308 6.73 0.68 5.82
N PRO A 309 5.69 0.76 6.68
CA PRO A 309 5.88 0.96 8.11
C PRO A 309 6.63 -0.19 8.79
N ALA A 310 6.42 -1.43 8.32
CA ALA A 310 7.10 -2.61 8.85
C ALA A 310 8.60 -2.59 8.54
N TRP A 311 8.98 -2.42 7.26
CA TRP A 311 10.39 -2.29 6.86
C TRP A 311 11.12 -1.17 7.64
N ASN A 312 10.51 0.01 7.73
CA ASN A 312 11.10 1.17 8.40
C ASN A 312 11.22 0.99 9.94
N THR A 313 10.60 -0.04 10.51
CA THR A 313 10.71 -0.39 11.93
C THR A 313 11.49 -1.69 12.21
N GLY A 314 12.15 -2.24 11.19
CA GLY A 314 13.04 -3.40 11.33
C GLY A 314 12.35 -4.77 11.21
N LYS A 315 11.09 -4.81 10.79
CA LYS A 315 10.35 -6.06 10.52
C LYS A 315 10.72 -6.63 9.13
N PRO A 316 10.60 -7.96 8.91
CA PRO A 316 11.08 -8.59 7.68
C PRO A 316 10.29 -8.19 6.42
N LEU A 317 9.06 -7.67 6.55
CA LEU A 317 8.26 -7.24 5.41
C LEU A 317 8.85 -6.05 4.64
N SER A 318 9.50 -6.37 3.53
CA SER A 318 9.63 -5.48 2.37
C SER A 318 8.61 -5.87 1.29
N PRO A 319 7.66 -4.98 0.94
CA PRO A 319 6.75 -5.21 -0.19
C PRO A 319 7.45 -5.36 -1.54
N LYS A 320 8.69 -4.85 -1.69
CA LYS A 320 9.52 -5.12 -2.87
C LYS A 320 9.98 -6.58 -2.89
N LEU A 321 10.48 -7.07 -1.75
CA LEU A 321 11.08 -8.40 -1.67
C LEU A 321 10.03 -9.51 -1.80
N LEU A 322 8.86 -9.34 -1.17
CA LEU A 322 7.71 -10.23 -1.38
C LEU A 322 7.36 -10.38 -2.87
N ILE A 323 7.23 -9.25 -3.59
CA ILE A 323 6.91 -9.27 -5.02
C ILE A 323 8.05 -9.87 -5.87
N THR A 324 9.32 -9.69 -5.51
CA THR A 324 10.43 -10.36 -6.22
C THR A 324 10.56 -11.85 -5.90
N SER A 325 10.26 -12.29 -4.66
CA SER A 325 10.23 -13.72 -4.33
C SER A 325 9.12 -14.44 -5.09
N LEU A 326 7.90 -13.87 -5.11
CA LEU A 326 6.79 -14.41 -5.91
C LEU A 326 7.10 -14.42 -7.41
N ARG A 327 7.77 -13.38 -7.94
CA ARG A 327 8.30 -13.37 -9.31
C ARG A 327 9.27 -14.52 -9.55
N ASP A 328 10.31 -14.61 -8.73
CA ASP A 328 11.42 -15.54 -8.98
C ASP A 328 10.99 -17.00 -8.82
N HIS A 329 10.10 -17.29 -7.86
CA HIS A 329 9.36 -18.56 -7.76
C HIS A 329 8.51 -18.83 -9.01
N ALA A 330 7.69 -17.87 -9.46
CA ALA A 330 6.85 -18.05 -10.66
C ALA A 330 7.68 -18.43 -11.90
N TYR A 331 8.83 -17.77 -12.13
CA TYR A 331 9.71 -18.10 -13.26
C TYR A 331 10.51 -19.41 -13.06
N ALA A 332 10.77 -19.83 -11.81
CA ALA A 332 11.46 -21.08 -11.50
C ALA A 332 10.54 -22.31 -11.54
N LYS A 333 9.27 -22.17 -11.13
CA LYS A 333 8.22 -23.21 -11.22
C LYS A 333 7.61 -23.32 -12.62
N ALA A 334 7.57 -22.24 -13.41
CA ALA A 334 6.96 -22.25 -14.75
C ALA A 334 7.42 -23.38 -15.72
N PRO A 335 8.68 -23.86 -15.74
CA PRO A 335 9.07 -24.99 -16.59
C PRO A 335 8.35 -26.31 -16.25
N TYR A 336 7.90 -26.48 -15.00
CA TYR A 336 7.04 -27.59 -14.58
C TYR A 336 5.63 -27.40 -15.15
N LEU A 337 4.99 -26.27 -14.82
CA LEU A 337 3.62 -25.95 -15.26
C LEU A 337 3.45 -25.87 -16.80
N LEU A 338 4.52 -25.57 -17.54
CA LEU A 338 4.53 -25.48 -19.01
C LEU A 338 5.09 -26.72 -19.72
N GLY A 339 5.57 -27.73 -18.98
CA GLY A 339 6.36 -28.85 -19.52
C GLY A 339 6.00 -30.24 -19.00
N GLY A 340 5.28 -30.37 -17.87
CA GLY A 340 4.93 -31.65 -17.24
C GLY A 340 6.17 -32.50 -16.95
N ASP A 341 6.11 -33.80 -17.27
CA ASP A 341 7.18 -34.80 -17.06
C ASP A 341 8.54 -34.43 -17.69
N LYS A 342 8.60 -33.42 -18.56
CA LYS A 342 9.82 -32.91 -19.21
C LYS A 342 10.47 -31.74 -18.47
N ALA A 343 9.97 -31.41 -17.28
CA ALA A 343 10.53 -30.37 -16.43
C ALA A 343 11.95 -30.72 -15.95
N PRO A 344 12.86 -29.73 -15.80
CA PRO A 344 14.10 -29.95 -15.07
C PRO A 344 13.79 -30.20 -13.59
N ALA A 345 14.54 -31.10 -12.93
CA ALA A 345 14.29 -31.48 -11.54
C ALA A 345 14.23 -30.29 -10.56
N SER A 346 14.96 -29.19 -10.84
CA SER A 346 14.88 -27.96 -10.05
C SER A 346 13.51 -27.25 -10.12
N ALA A 347 12.78 -27.38 -11.23
CA ALA A 347 11.42 -26.84 -11.36
C ALA A 347 10.36 -27.77 -10.75
N VAL A 348 10.67 -29.07 -10.60
CA VAL A 348 9.83 -30.01 -9.83
C VAL A 348 9.96 -29.70 -8.34
N ALA A 349 11.19 -29.59 -7.82
CA ALA A 349 11.43 -29.22 -6.42
C ALA A 349 10.84 -27.82 -6.07
N GLU A 350 10.92 -26.84 -6.98
CA GLU A 350 10.26 -25.54 -6.77
C GLU A 350 8.73 -25.61 -6.92
N ALA A 351 8.17 -26.67 -7.53
CA ALA A 351 6.73 -26.90 -7.57
C ALA A 351 6.17 -27.55 -6.29
N GLU A 352 7.00 -28.32 -5.58
CA GLU A 352 6.71 -28.94 -4.29
C GLU A 352 6.83 -27.96 -3.11
N ARG A 353 7.51 -26.82 -3.31
CA ARG A 353 7.71 -25.78 -2.30
C ARG A 353 6.43 -24.95 -2.08
N PRO A 354 5.91 -24.82 -0.84
CA PRO A 354 4.74 -23.99 -0.56
C PRO A 354 5.05 -22.50 -0.69
N ILE A 355 4.03 -21.66 -1.00
CA ILE A 355 4.27 -20.21 -1.10
C ILE A 355 4.55 -19.60 0.27
N VAL A 356 3.78 -19.95 1.30
CA VAL A 356 4.02 -19.50 2.68
C VAL A 356 4.50 -20.70 3.50
N GLY A 357 5.44 -20.48 4.40
CA GLY A 357 5.98 -21.56 5.22
C GLY A 357 7.15 -21.08 6.07
N GLY A 358 7.17 -21.51 7.33
CA GLY A 358 8.15 -21.09 8.33
C GLY A 358 9.60 -21.48 8.02
N VAL A 359 10.51 -21.06 8.89
CA VAL A 359 11.91 -21.48 8.86
C VAL A 359 12.02 -22.91 9.41
N GLY A 360 12.62 -23.81 8.65
CA GLY A 360 12.89 -25.19 9.05
C GLY A 360 14.03 -25.31 10.07
N GLU A 361 14.21 -26.50 10.64
CA GLU A 361 15.24 -26.77 11.66
C GLU A 361 16.69 -26.54 11.16
N ASP A 362 16.91 -26.58 9.85
CA ASP A 362 18.18 -26.29 9.18
C ASP A 362 18.43 -24.78 8.96
N GLY A 363 17.48 -23.92 9.32
CA GLY A 363 17.52 -22.48 9.08
C GLY A 363 17.11 -22.06 7.66
N ALA A 364 16.63 -22.98 6.81
CA ALA A 364 16.11 -22.65 5.49
C ALA A 364 14.64 -22.19 5.56
N LEU A 365 14.24 -21.31 4.64
CA LEU A 365 12.84 -20.92 4.48
C LEU A 365 12.07 -22.06 3.78
N GLY A 366 11.20 -22.75 4.51
CA GLY A 366 10.35 -23.81 3.98
C GLY A 366 9.39 -23.29 2.90
N GLY A 367 8.84 -22.07 3.10
CA GLY A 367 8.06 -21.37 2.09
C GLY A 367 8.88 -20.46 1.18
N VAL A 368 8.24 -19.93 0.13
CA VAL A 368 8.75 -18.81 -0.69
C VAL A 368 8.73 -17.48 0.08
N ILE A 369 7.75 -17.34 0.98
CA ILE A 369 7.46 -16.20 1.84
C ILE A 369 7.40 -16.70 3.29
N ASP A 370 8.13 -16.03 4.18
CA ASP A 370 8.09 -16.26 5.61
C ASP A 370 6.73 -15.78 6.20
N PRO A 371 6.07 -16.53 7.11
CA PRO A 371 4.86 -16.08 7.79
C PRO A 371 5.00 -14.69 8.44
N GLU A 372 6.14 -14.35 9.03
CA GLU A 372 6.37 -13.02 9.62
C GLU A 372 6.42 -11.89 8.58
N VAL A 373 6.82 -12.19 7.34
CA VAL A 373 6.69 -11.24 6.22
C VAL A 373 5.21 -11.01 5.89
N LEU A 374 4.38 -12.05 5.91
CA LEU A 374 2.95 -11.95 5.62
C LEU A 374 2.19 -11.24 6.75
N TRP A 375 2.44 -11.62 8.00
CA TRP A 375 1.70 -11.14 9.18
C TRP A 375 2.15 -9.74 9.64
N SER A 376 3.39 -9.33 9.37
CA SER A 376 3.85 -7.94 9.50
C SER A 376 3.06 -6.90 8.67
N CYS A 377 2.22 -7.31 7.72
CA CYS A 377 1.46 -6.37 6.89
C CYS A 377 0.30 -5.73 7.65
N THR A 378 0.29 -4.39 7.71
CA THR A 378 -0.80 -3.58 8.29
C THR A 378 -1.89 -3.18 7.29
N THR A 379 -1.92 -3.81 6.10
CA THR A 379 -2.82 -3.55 4.95
C THR A 379 -2.99 -2.07 4.52
N CYS A 380 -2.16 -1.16 5.04
CA CYS A 380 -2.36 0.29 4.99
C CYS A 380 -2.09 0.98 3.63
N GLY A 381 -1.91 0.20 2.56
CA GLY A 381 -1.79 0.67 1.18
C GLY A 381 -0.54 1.49 0.80
N ALA A 382 0.39 1.75 1.72
CA ALA A 382 1.55 2.62 1.46
C ALA A 382 2.43 2.13 0.30
N CYS A 383 2.54 0.81 0.11
CA CYS A 383 3.24 0.18 -1.01
C CYS A 383 2.56 0.39 -2.37
N VAL A 384 1.23 0.36 -2.41
CA VAL A 384 0.42 0.53 -3.64
C VAL A 384 0.43 2.00 -4.08
N GLU A 385 0.13 2.93 -3.16
CA GLU A 385 0.11 4.38 -3.41
C GLU A 385 1.44 4.93 -3.93
N GLN A 386 2.54 4.24 -3.66
CA GLN A 386 3.92 4.68 -3.96
C GLN A 386 4.58 3.83 -5.05
N CYS A 387 3.83 2.92 -5.68
CA CYS A 387 4.29 2.14 -6.81
C CYS A 387 4.19 2.98 -8.11
N PRO A 388 5.28 3.17 -8.87
CA PRO A 388 5.24 3.92 -10.13
C PRO A 388 4.67 3.13 -11.33
N VAL A 389 4.24 1.89 -11.09
CA VAL A 389 3.72 0.95 -12.10
C VAL A 389 2.47 0.20 -11.61
N ASP A 390 1.76 0.79 -10.62
CA ASP A 390 0.49 0.32 -10.02
C ASP A 390 0.43 -1.20 -9.71
N ILE A 391 1.44 -1.71 -9.00
CA ILE A 391 1.43 -3.08 -8.43
C ILE A 391 0.52 -3.13 -7.20
N GLU A 392 -0.37 -4.13 -7.19
CA GLU A 392 -1.55 -4.27 -6.32
C GLU A 392 -1.20 -4.94 -4.98
N HIS A 393 -0.02 -4.61 -4.41
CA HIS A 393 0.67 -5.24 -3.28
C HIS A 393 -0.20 -5.72 -2.09
N VAL A 394 -1.31 -5.04 -1.78
CA VAL A 394 -2.19 -5.40 -0.66
C VAL A 394 -3.13 -6.56 -1.03
N ASP A 395 -3.64 -6.61 -2.26
CA ASP A 395 -4.52 -7.70 -2.71
C ASP A 395 -3.76 -9.05 -2.70
N HIS A 396 -2.51 -9.07 -3.16
CA HIS A 396 -1.65 -10.27 -3.08
C HIS A 396 -1.48 -10.79 -1.64
N ILE A 397 -1.34 -9.89 -0.66
CA ILE A 397 -1.15 -10.26 0.74
C ILE A 397 -2.47 -10.77 1.36
N ILE A 398 -3.61 -10.20 0.97
CA ILE A 398 -4.93 -10.66 1.43
C ILE A 398 -5.27 -12.03 0.82
N ASP A 399 -4.98 -12.25 -0.46
CA ASP A 399 -5.22 -13.55 -1.12
C ASP A 399 -4.33 -14.67 -0.54
N LEU A 400 -3.07 -14.39 -0.17
CA LEU A 400 -2.22 -15.34 0.57
C LEU A 400 -2.75 -15.63 1.98
N ARG A 401 -3.17 -14.59 2.72
CA ARG A 401 -3.76 -14.74 4.05
C ARG A 401 -5.08 -15.54 4.04
N ARG A 402 -5.88 -15.40 2.98
CA ARG A 402 -7.11 -16.19 2.79
C ARG A 402 -6.81 -17.69 2.73
N HIS A 403 -5.75 -18.11 2.04
CA HIS A 403 -5.38 -19.53 1.97
C HIS A 403 -4.87 -20.06 3.33
N GLN A 404 -3.95 -19.32 3.94
CA GLN A 404 -3.39 -19.62 5.26
C GLN A 404 -4.50 -19.81 6.32
N VAL A 405 -5.51 -18.92 6.36
CA VAL A 405 -6.58 -18.99 7.35
C VAL A 405 -7.68 -20.00 7.00
N LEU A 406 -8.06 -20.14 5.73
CA LEU A 406 -9.25 -20.93 5.33
C LEU A 406 -8.94 -22.37 4.92
N ILE A 407 -7.69 -22.68 4.56
CA ILE A 407 -7.27 -24.03 4.13
C ILE A 407 -6.20 -24.61 5.06
N GLU A 408 -5.12 -23.88 5.33
CA GLU A 408 -4.03 -24.38 6.19
C GLU A 408 -4.35 -24.28 7.69
N THR A 409 -5.30 -23.41 8.07
CA THR A 409 -5.60 -23.03 9.47
C THR A 409 -4.39 -22.44 10.21
N GLU A 410 -3.42 -21.91 9.47
CA GLU A 410 -2.14 -21.38 9.97
C GLU A 410 -2.20 -19.85 10.09
N PHE A 411 -2.18 -19.34 11.32
CA PHE A 411 -2.19 -17.91 11.62
C PHE A 411 -1.73 -17.60 13.05
N PRO A 412 -1.23 -16.37 13.34
CA PRO A 412 -0.82 -15.95 14.67
C PRO A 412 -1.89 -16.23 15.72
N HIS A 413 -1.50 -16.98 16.76
CA HIS A 413 -2.41 -17.60 17.71
C HIS A 413 -3.36 -16.60 18.41
N GLU A 414 -2.94 -15.34 18.61
CA GLU A 414 -3.78 -14.30 19.20
C GLU A 414 -5.07 -14.02 18.39
N LEU A 415 -5.03 -14.25 17.06
CA LEU A 415 -6.20 -14.13 16.19
C LEU A 415 -7.27 -15.20 16.48
N SER A 416 -6.93 -16.31 17.14
CA SER A 416 -7.91 -17.31 17.59
C SER A 416 -8.95 -16.71 18.52
N THR A 417 -8.52 -15.85 19.44
CA THR A 417 -9.42 -15.14 20.37
C THR A 417 -10.24 -14.09 19.64
N LEU A 418 -9.65 -13.38 18.67
CA LEU A 418 -10.36 -12.44 17.80
C LEU A 418 -11.50 -13.12 17.03
N PHE A 419 -11.23 -14.26 16.38
CA PHE A 419 -12.23 -15.00 15.61
C PHE A 419 -13.35 -15.54 16.51
N LYS A 420 -13.00 -16.20 17.62
CA LYS A 420 -13.99 -16.71 18.60
C LYS A 420 -14.88 -15.60 19.15
N ASN A 421 -14.33 -14.42 19.46
CA ASN A 421 -15.09 -13.26 19.92
C ASN A 421 -16.01 -12.69 18.82
N LEU A 422 -15.52 -12.56 17.59
CA LEU A 422 -16.31 -12.07 16.46
C LEU A 422 -17.49 -13.01 16.12
N GLU A 423 -17.25 -14.31 16.15
CA GLU A 423 -18.26 -15.36 15.90
C GLU A 423 -19.29 -15.46 17.04
N ASN A 424 -18.85 -15.64 18.28
CA ASN A 424 -19.75 -15.95 19.41
C ASN A 424 -20.38 -14.71 20.06
N LYS A 425 -19.89 -13.50 19.76
CA LYS A 425 -20.33 -12.23 20.38
C LYS A 425 -20.55 -11.09 19.39
N GLY A 426 -20.32 -11.29 18.09
CA GLY A 426 -20.45 -10.24 17.08
C GLY A 426 -19.49 -9.06 17.26
N ASN A 427 -18.47 -9.16 18.12
CA ASN A 427 -17.54 -8.06 18.40
C ASN A 427 -16.17 -8.58 18.90
N PRO A 428 -15.05 -7.92 18.55
CA PRO A 428 -13.71 -8.44 18.84
C PRO A 428 -13.30 -8.36 20.33
N TRP A 429 -14.01 -7.57 21.14
CA TRP A 429 -13.80 -7.45 22.59
C TRP A 429 -14.53 -8.52 23.42
N GLY A 430 -15.26 -9.44 22.79
CA GLY A 430 -15.97 -10.54 23.48
C GLY A 430 -17.12 -10.10 24.39
N GLN A 431 -17.52 -8.83 24.33
CA GLN A 431 -18.55 -8.26 25.20
C GLN A 431 -19.95 -8.75 24.82
N ASN A 432 -20.89 -8.74 25.77
CA ASN A 432 -22.28 -9.09 25.49
C ASN A 432 -22.99 -7.94 24.75
N ALA A 433 -23.88 -8.26 23.81
CA ALA A 433 -24.61 -7.27 23.00
C ALA A 433 -25.40 -6.25 23.83
N SER A 434 -25.97 -6.69 24.97
CA SER A 434 -26.68 -5.82 25.92
C SER A 434 -25.80 -4.74 26.58
N ALA A 435 -24.48 -4.86 26.54
CA ALA A 435 -23.56 -3.82 27.01
C ALA A 435 -23.35 -2.69 25.98
N ARG A 436 -23.79 -2.86 24.72
CA ARG A 436 -23.49 -1.90 23.63
C ARG A 436 -24.13 -0.53 23.85
N THR A 437 -25.32 -0.49 24.44
CA THR A 437 -26.06 0.75 24.74
C THR A 437 -25.55 1.48 25.99
N GLY A 438 -24.61 0.90 26.76
CA GLY A 438 -24.16 1.46 28.04
C GLY A 438 -23.64 2.90 27.99
N TRP A 439 -23.06 3.33 26.86
CA TRP A 439 -22.59 4.71 26.66
C TRP A 439 -23.73 5.74 26.57
N ILE A 440 -24.95 5.32 26.25
CA ILE A 440 -26.15 6.19 26.18
C ILE A 440 -26.54 6.66 27.59
N GLY A 441 -26.39 5.80 28.59
CA GLY A 441 -26.55 6.18 30.00
C GLY A 441 -25.47 7.14 30.53
N GLU A 442 -24.49 7.50 29.71
CA GLU A 442 -23.43 8.46 30.04
C GLU A 442 -23.57 9.81 29.28
N VAL A 443 -24.75 10.14 28.75
CA VAL A 443 -25.08 11.45 28.15
C VAL A 443 -26.41 12.01 28.66
N ASP A 444 -26.50 13.34 28.77
CA ASP A 444 -27.67 14.05 29.32
C ASP A 444 -28.74 14.44 28.24
N PHE A 445 -28.79 13.71 27.13
CA PHE A 445 -29.70 13.97 26.00
C PHE A 445 -30.23 12.66 25.39
N PRO A 446 -31.43 12.65 24.78
CA PRO A 446 -32.00 11.43 24.18
C PRO A 446 -31.16 10.94 23.00
N VAL A 447 -30.94 9.63 22.93
CA VAL A 447 -30.31 8.92 21.82
C VAL A 447 -31.27 7.82 21.40
N PRO A 448 -32.06 7.99 20.33
CA PRO A 448 -33.13 7.05 20.01
C PRO A 448 -32.58 5.75 19.43
N VAL A 449 -33.06 4.63 19.97
CA VAL A 449 -32.66 3.27 19.60
C VAL A 449 -33.75 2.62 18.74
N PHE A 450 -33.34 2.03 17.61
CA PHE A 450 -34.27 1.25 16.76
C PHE A 450 -34.80 0.02 17.49
N GLY A 451 -36.11 -0.21 17.41
CA GLY A 451 -36.80 -1.30 18.12
C GLY A 451 -37.14 -1.00 19.59
N GLU A 452 -36.61 0.06 20.19
CA GLU A 452 -36.95 0.51 21.55
C GLU A 452 -37.71 1.86 21.53
N ASP A 453 -37.15 2.90 20.88
CA ASP A 453 -37.76 4.24 20.76
C ASP A 453 -38.48 4.46 19.41
N ALA A 454 -38.04 3.76 18.35
CA ALA A 454 -38.55 3.93 16.99
C ALA A 454 -38.66 2.60 16.23
N GLU A 455 -39.83 2.34 15.65
CA GLU A 455 -40.11 1.16 14.82
C GLU A 455 -39.75 1.37 13.33
N SER A 456 -39.34 2.58 12.92
CA SER A 456 -38.92 2.87 11.55
C SER A 456 -37.92 4.03 11.47
N PHE A 457 -37.30 4.22 10.30
CA PHE A 457 -36.44 5.37 10.01
C PHE A 457 -37.20 6.65 9.60
N GLU A 458 -38.53 6.71 9.78
CA GLU A 458 -39.27 7.95 9.50
C GLU A 458 -38.87 9.08 10.48
N GLY A 459 -38.70 10.29 9.95
CA GLY A 459 -38.21 11.46 10.69
C GLY A 459 -36.69 11.61 10.76
N PHE A 460 -35.91 10.54 10.55
CA PHE A 460 -34.45 10.57 10.68
C PHE A 460 -33.72 10.95 9.36
N GLU A 461 -32.53 11.58 9.47
CA GLU A 461 -31.61 11.82 8.34
C GLU A 461 -30.46 10.80 8.29
N TYR A 462 -29.93 10.34 9.42
CA TYR A 462 -28.75 9.44 9.48
C TYR A 462 -28.95 8.24 10.41
N LEU A 463 -28.57 7.05 9.96
CA LEU A 463 -28.26 5.93 10.85
C LEU A 463 -26.85 6.15 11.44
N PHE A 464 -26.72 6.28 12.75
CA PHE A 464 -25.43 6.43 13.41
C PHE A 464 -24.87 5.05 13.79
N TRP A 465 -23.93 4.58 12.97
CA TRP A 465 -23.19 3.36 13.23
C TRP A 465 -22.09 3.63 14.24
N VAL A 466 -22.25 3.07 15.44
CA VAL A 466 -21.36 3.28 16.60
C VAL A 466 -20.06 2.50 16.42
N GLY A 467 -20.19 1.24 15.99
CA GLY A 467 -19.10 0.27 15.85
C GLY A 467 -18.56 -0.22 17.20
N CYS A 468 -17.93 -1.41 17.19
CA CYS A 468 -17.50 -2.07 18.42
C CYS A 468 -16.57 -1.22 19.30
N ALA A 469 -15.63 -0.47 18.70
CA ALA A 469 -14.75 0.43 19.44
C ALA A 469 -15.54 1.55 20.12
N GLY A 470 -16.45 2.20 19.38
CA GLY A 470 -17.27 3.31 19.88
C GLY A 470 -18.25 2.92 20.98
N ALA A 471 -18.59 1.63 21.10
CA ALA A 471 -19.45 1.09 22.14
C ALA A 471 -18.68 0.55 23.35
N TYR A 472 -17.55 -0.15 23.15
CA TYR A 472 -16.90 -0.95 24.20
C TYR A 472 -15.58 -0.37 24.72
N GLU A 473 -14.85 0.47 23.97
CA GLU A 473 -13.53 0.97 24.37
C GLU A 473 -13.62 2.42 24.90
N ASP A 474 -13.18 2.69 26.13
CA ASP A 474 -13.52 3.94 26.84
C ASP A 474 -12.92 5.22 26.25
N ARG A 475 -11.81 5.13 25.50
CA ARG A 475 -11.21 6.27 24.80
C ARG A 475 -11.95 6.54 23.48
N ALA A 476 -12.57 5.53 22.88
CA ALA A 476 -13.42 5.62 21.71
C ALA A 476 -14.88 5.99 22.04
N LYS A 477 -15.45 5.54 23.17
CA LYS A 477 -16.75 6.01 23.69
C LYS A 477 -16.80 7.54 23.79
N LYS A 478 -15.70 8.18 24.22
CA LYS A 478 -15.55 9.66 24.24
C LYS A 478 -15.69 10.30 22.85
N THR A 479 -15.33 9.59 21.78
CA THR A 479 -15.61 10.02 20.40
C THR A 479 -17.09 9.83 20.05
N THR A 480 -17.68 8.68 20.36
CA THR A 480 -19.12 8.41 20.14
C THR A 480 -20.00 9.48 20.78
N LYS A 481 -19.80 9.74 22.09
CA LYS A 481 -20.58 10.73 22.84
C LYS A 481 -20.39 12.14 22.29
N ALA A 482 -19.16 12.51 21.91
CA ALA A 482 -18.91 13.82 21.31
C ALA A 482 -19.56 14.00 19.92
N VAL A 483 -19.59 12.95 19.09
CA VAL A 483 -20.31 12.98 17.81
C VAL A 483 -21.81 13.07 18.04
N ALA A 484 -22.37 12.25 18.94
CA ALA A 484 -23.79 12.26 19.29
C ALA A 484 -24.25 13.64 19.78
N GLU A 485 -23.49 14.27 20.68
CA GLU A 485 -23.80 15.59 21.23
C GLU A 485 -23.71 16.71 20.18
N LEU A 486 -22.75 16.62 19.26
CA LEU A 486 -22.62 17.54 18.12
C LEU A 486 -23.76 17.38 17.11
N LEU A 487 -24.25 16.17 16.85
CA LEU A 487 -25.39 15.92 15.97
C LEU A 487 -26.69 16.45 16.60
N TYR A 488 -26.92 16.12 17.87
CA TYR A 488 -28.05 16.61 18.66
C TYR A 488 -28.10 18.15 18.68
N SER A 489 -26.97 18.80 19.01
CA SER A 489 -26.85 20.26 19.06
C SER A 489 -26.96 20.94 17.69
N ALA A 490 -26.75 20.20 16.60
CA ALA A 490 -26.88 20.69 15.22
C ALA A 490 -28.30 20.52 14.65
N GLU A 491 -29.28 20.10 15.46
CA GLU A 491 -30.63 19.73 15.01
C GLU A 491 -30.57 18.71 13.85
N VAL A 492 -29.82 17.62 14.04
CA VAL A 492 -29.70 16.50 13.08
C VAL A 492 -30.35 15.26 13.69
N GLU A 493 -31.48 14.85 13.13
CA GLU A 493 -32.16 13.62 13.52
C GLU A 493 -31.34 12.39 13.11
N TYR A 494 -30.89 11.61 14.09
CA TYR A 494 -30.17 10.36 13.88
C TYR A 494 -30.73 9.23 14.77
N LEU A 495 -30.51 7.98 14.36
CA LEU A 495 -30.98 6.76 15.00
C LEU A 495 -29.81 5.80 15.25
N VAL A 496 -29.80 5.01 16.33
CA VAL A 496 -28.78 3.96 16.56
C VAL A 496 -29.40 2.55 16.55
N LEU A 497 -28.60 1.55 16.19
CA LEU A 497 -29.00 0.13 16.10
C LEU A 497 -29.06 -0.62 17.45
N GLY A 498 -28.72 0.02 18.57
CA GLY A 498 -28.81 -0.60 19.89
C GLY A 498 -27.97 -1.88 20.03
N ALA A 499 -28.59 -2.95 20.54
CA ALA A 499 -27.95 -4.25 20.72
C ALA A 499 -27.75 -5.05 19.40
N GLU A 500 -28.52 -4.74 18.35
CA GLU A 500 -28.51 -5.48 17.07
C GLU A 500 -27.30 -5.17 16.17
N GLU A 501 -26.51 -4.15 16.49
CA GLU A 501 -25.31 -3.78 15.74
C GLU A 501 -24.15 -4.75 16.03
N THR A 502 -23.60 -5.44 15.02
CA THR A 502 -22.44 -6.33 15.21
C THR A 502 -21.12 -5.65 14.83
N CYS A 503 -20.11 -6.40 14.36
CA CYS A 503 -18.86 -5.89 13.85
C CYS A 503 -18.93 -5.81 12.33
N THR A 504 -18.35 -4.78 11.72
CA THR A 504 -18.30 -4.66 10.25
C THR A 504 -17.48 -5.75 9.53
N GLY A 505 -16.90 -6.70 10.26
CA GLY A 505 -16.08 -7.80 9.73
C GLY A 505 -14.67 -7.39 9.28
N ASP A 506 -14.29 -6.10 9.32
CA ASP A 506 -13.03 -5.59 8.78
C ASP A 506 -11.80 -6.38 9.26
N SER A 507 -11.67 -6.62 10.56
CA SER A 507 -10.50 -7.34 11.10
C SER A 507 -10.42 -8.79 10.60
N ALA A 508 -11.55 -9.48 10.41
CA ALA A 508 -11.60 -10.81 9.79
C ALA A 508 -11.20 -10.74 8.31
N ARG A 509 -11.73 -9.78 7.53
CA ARG A 509 -11.35 -9.61 6.11
C ARG A 509 -9.87 -9.23 5.93
N ARG A 510 -9.25 -8.53 6.89
CA ARG A 510 -7.80 -8.19 6.83
C ARG A 510 -6.88 -9.30 7.32
N SER A 511 -7.35 -10.20 8.19
CA SER A 511 -6.59 -11.40 8.55
C SER A 511 -6.75 -12.53 7.56
N GLY A 512 -7.77 -12.51 6.69
CA GLY A 512 -8.00 -13.52 5.64
C GLY A 512 -9.22 -14.41 5.87
N ASN A 513 -9.91 -14.28 7.01
CA ASN A 513 -11.14 -15.01 7.29
C ASN A 513 -12.32 -14.38 6.52
N GLU A 514 -12.42 -14.71 5.23
CA GLU A 514 -13.46 -14.20 4.33
C GLU A 514 -14.85 -14.73 4.70
N MET A 515 -14.95 -15.98 5.20
CA MET A 515 -16.22 -16.60 5.65
C MET A 515 -16.84 -15.78 6.79
N LEU A 516 -16.08 -15.53 7.86
CA LEU A 516 -16.54 -14.74 9.01
C LEU A 516 -16.80 -13.27 8.64
N PHE A 517 -16.07 -12.71 7.67
CA PHE A 517 -16.42 -11.41 7.11
C PHE A 517 -17.78 -11.43 6.40
N GLN A 518 -18.04 -12.39 5.50
CA GLN A 518 -19.29 -12.44 4.75
C GLN A 518 -20.49 -12.66 5.67
N ALA A 519 -20.41 -13.59 6.62
CA ALA A 519 -21.49 -13.85 7.58
C ALA A 519 -21.85 -12.60 8.42
N LEU A 520 -20.84 -11.92 9.00
CA LEU A 520 -21.06 -10.68 9.74
C LEU A 520 -21.60 -9.56 8.85
N ALA A 521 -21.13 -9.47 7.60
CA ALA A 521 -21.60 -8.46 6.66
C ALA A 521 -23.04 -8.70 6.21
N GLN A 522 -23.42 -9.94 5.87
CA GLN A 522 -24.78 -10.33 5.52
C GLN A 522 -25.75 -10.08 6.70
N GLN A 523 -25.37 -10.44 7.93
CA GLN A 523 -26.17 -10.13 9.12
C GLN A 523 -26.40 -8.62 9.27
N ASN A 524 -25.33 -7.81 9.21
CA ASN A 524 -25.45 -6.36 9.31
C ASN A 524 -26.25 -5.75 8.15
N ILE A 525 -26.13 -6.28 6.94
CA ILE A 525 -26.93 -5.85 5.77
C ILE A 525 -28.42 -6.10 6.03
N ALA A 526 -28.78 -7.29 6.51
CA ALA A 526 -30.17 -7.60 6.87
C ALA A 526 -30.72 -6.66 7.95
N THR A 527 -29.96 -6.39 9.02
CA THR A 527 -30.33 -5.44 10.08
C THR A 527 -30.47 -4.01 9.54
N ILE A 528 -29.54 -3.55 8.71
CA ILE A 528 -29.53 -2.18 8.16
C ILE A 528 -30.68 -1.99 7.15
N ASP A 529 -30.94 -2.96 6.28
CA ASP A 529 -32.02 -2.87 5.29
C ASP A 529 -33.41 -3.05 5.91
N ALA A 530 -33.53 -3.70 7.08
CA ALA A 530 -34.75 -3.68 7.88
C ALA A 530 -35.04 -2.27 8.46
N VAL A 531 -34.01 -1.56 8.96
CA VAL A 531 -34.18 -0.14 9.37
C VAL A 531 -34.55 0.74 8.18
N PHE A 532 -33.98 0.46 7.00
CA PHE A 532 -34.28 1.16 5.76
C PHE A 532 -35.47 0.58 4.97
N GLU A 533 -36.35 -0.21 5.58
CA GLU A 533 -37.59 -0.64 4.92
C GLU A 533 -38.46 0.58 4.58
N GLY A 534 -39.01 0.59 3.36
CA GLY A 534 -39.73 1.76 2.81
C GLY A 534 -38.85 3.00 2.52
N VAL A 535 -37.56 3.00 2.87
CA VAL A 535 -36.65 4.14 2.65
C VAL A 535 -36.03 4.09 1.26
N GLU A 536 -36.31 5.13 0.47
CA GLU A 536 -35.67 5.42 -0.81
C GLU A 536 -34.13 5.28 -0.74
N PRO A 537 -33.46 4.61 -1.69
CA PRO A 537 -32.01 4.40 -1.65
C PRO A 537 -31.18 5.69 -1.49
N SER A 538 -31.66 6.82 -2.03
CA SER A 538 -31.04 8.15 -1.89
C SER A 538 -31.17 8.78 -0.50
N ARG A 539 -31.85 8.12 0.44
CA ARG A 539 -31.97 8.49 1.86
C ARG A 539 -31.30 7.50 2.82
N ARG A 540 -30.77 6.37 2.35
CA ARG A 540 -30.11 5.32 3.17
C ARG A 540 -28.72 5.76 3.62
N LYS A 541 -28.66 6.75 4.51
CA LYS A 541 -27.44 7.41 4.98
C LYS A 541 -26.93 6.80 6.28
N ILE A 542 -25.63 6.51 6.33
CA ILE A 542 -24.97 5.98 7.53
C ILE A 542 -23.80 6.90 7.91
N VAL A 543 -23.77 7.40 9.13
CA VAL A 543 -22.60 8.10 9.69
C VAL A 543 -21.80 7.16 10.59
N VAL A 544 -20.47 7.18 10.45
CA VAL A 544 -19.52 6.32 11.19
C VAL A 544 -18.42 7.15 11.88
N THR A 545 -18.03 6.74 13.10
CA THR A 545 -16.86 7.33 13.82
C THR A 545 -15.51 6.75 13.39
N CYS A 546 -15.52 5.60 12.69
CA CYS A 546 -14.34 4.78 12.49
C CYS A 546 -13.97 4.61 11.02
N ALA A 547 -12.74 4.98 10.66
CA ALA A 547 -12.20 4.84 9.31
C ALA A 547 -12.22 3.40 8.76
N HIS A 548 -12.14 2.38 9.62
CA HIS A 548 -12.25 0.98 9.22
C HIS A 548 -13.69 0.60 8.85
N CYS A 549 -14.66 0.94 9.70
CA CYS A 549 -16.09 0.73 9.43
C CYS A 549 -16.54 1.54 8.20
N PHE A 550 -16.01 2.76 8.03
CA PHE A 550 -16.19 3.57 6.83
C PHE A 550 -15.73 2.84 5.57
N ASN A 551 -14.58 2.16 5.59
CA ASN A 551 -14.11 1.43 4.41
C ASN A 551 -14.98 0.20 4.12
N ALA A 552 -15.32 -0.58 5.15
CA ALA A 552 -16.12 -1.79 4.99
C ALA A 552 -17.55 -1.47 4.48
N LEU A 553 -18.31 -0.65 5.21
CA LEU A 553 -19.70 -0.33 4.89
C LEU A 553 -19.86 0.38 3.54
N LYS A 554 -18.86 1.19 3.13
CA LYS A 554 -18.94 2.00 1.91
C LYS A 554 -18.44 1.28 0.66
N ASN A 555 -17.33 0.53 0.78
CA ASN A 555 -16.61 0.00 -0.38
C ASN A 555 -16.71 -1.52 -0.51
N GLU A 556 -17.11 -2.25 0.54
CA GLU A 556 -17.05 -3.72 0.59
C GLU A 556 -18.40 -4.39 0.83
N TYR A 557 -19.32 -3.73 1.54
CA TYR A 557 -20.70 -4.21 1.66
C TYR A 557 -21.46 -4.21 0.31
N PRO A 558 -21.17 -3.33 -0.66
CA PRO A 558 -21.70 -3.45 -2.02
C PRO A 558 -21.31 -4.74 -2.75
N ASP A 559 -20.22 -5.44 -2.38
CA ASP A 559 -19.90 -6.78 -2.91
C ASP A 559 -21.00 -7.81 -2.57
N LEU A 560 -21.75 -7.56 -1.49
CA LEU A 560 -22.78 -8.42 -0.89
C LEU A 560 -24.18 -7.78 -0.96
N GLY A 561 -24.36 -6.74 -1.78
CA GLY A 561 -25.63 -6.04 -2.00
C GLY A 561 -25.92 -4.86 -1.07
N GLY A 562 -25.17 -4.67 0.02
CA GLY A 562 -25.36 -3.60 0.98
C GLY A 562 -24.92 -2.23 0.44
N ALA A 563 -25.85 -1.46 -0.13
CA ALA A 563 -25.57 -0.20 -0.83
C ALA A 563 -26.13 1.03 -0.10
N TYR A 564 -25.27 1.78 0.59
CA TYR A 564 -25.65 2.89 1.47
C TYR A 564 -24.82 4.17 1.24
N GLU A 565 -25.38 5.35 1.51
CA GLU A 565 -24.63 6.63 1.55
C GLU A 565 -23.84 6.74 2.87
N VAL A 566 -22.68 6.07 2.93
CA VAL A 566 -21.83 6.09 4.12
C VAL A 566 -20.95 7.34 4.14
N VAL A 567 -21.01 8.10 5.24
CA VAL A 567 -20.19 9.30 5.49
C VAL A 567 -19.38 9.16 6.77
N HIS A 568 -18.11 9.56 6.73
CA HIS A 568 -17.29 9.63 7.94
C HIS A 568 -17.71 10.82 8.82
N HIS A 569 -17.65 10.71 10.15
CA HIS A 569 -18.09 11.78 11.05
C HIS A 569 -17.38 13.10 10.80
N THR A 570 -16.09 13.08 10.48
CA THR A 570 -15.34 14.30 10.10
C THR A 570 -15.84 14.96 8.81
N GLN A 571 -16.51 14.23 7.91
CA GLN A 571 -17.15 14.81 6.72
C GLN A 571 -18.50 15.45 7.08
N LEU A 572 -19.32 14.77 7.88
CA LEU A 572 -20.62 15.29 8.31
C LEU A 572 -20.47 16.51 9.24
N LEU A 573 -19.59 16.45 10.24
CA LEU A 573 -19.31 17.58 11.12
C LEU A 573 -18.79 18.79 10.33
N ASN A 574 -17.95 18.58 9.31
CA ASN A 574 -17.48 19.66 8.43
C ASN A 574 -18.63 20.28 7.60
N LYS A 575 -19.53 19.46 7.04
CA LYS A 575 -20.78 19.93 6.41
C LYS A 575 -21.56 20.83 7.39
N LEU A 576 -21.79 20.37 8.62
CA LEU A 576 -22.57 21.09 9.63
C LEU A 576 -21.92 22.41 10.10
N VAL A 577 -20.59 22.48 10.15
CA VAL A 577 -19.84 23.74 10.41
C VAL A 577 -19.96 24.69 9.21
N ARG A 578 -19.77 24.20 7.98
CA ARG A 578 -19.93 24.98 6.74
C ARG A 578 -21.37 25.51 6.56
N GLU A 579 -22.36 24.75 6.99
CA GLU A 579 -23.79 25.11 7.03
C GLU A 579 -24.15 26.03 8.22
N LYS A 580 -23.22 26.29 9.14
CA LYS A 580 -23.41 27.07 10.38
C LYS A 580 -24.45 26.50 11.35
N LYS A 581 -24.77 25.20 11.24
CA LYS A 581 -25.50 24.45 12.27
C LYS A 581 -24.61 24.24 13.50
N LEU A 582 -23.33 24.01 13.29
CA LEU A 582 -22.29 24.08 14.32
C LEU A 582 -21.51 25.38 14.14
N VAL A 583 -21.39 26.17 15.20
CA VAL A 583 -20.62 27.43 15.19
C VAL A 583 -19.53 27.35 16.25
N PRO A 584 -18.27 27.07 15.87
CA PRO A 584 -17.11 27.24 16.75
C PRO A 584 -17.03 28.69 17.22
N VAL A 585 -16.92 28.89 18.53
CA VAL A 585 -17.17 30.20 19.18
C VAL A 585 -15.99 30.71 20.01
N ALA A 586 -15.02 29.85 20.30
CA ALA A 586 -13.72 30.25 20.83
C ALA A 586 -12.61 29.34 20.27
N PRO A 587 -11.37 29.86 20.10
CA PRO A 587 -10.20 29.01 20.04
C PRO A 587 -10.13 28.14 21.30
N VAL A 588 -9.62 26.91 21.17
CA VAL A 588 -9.32 26.06 22.32
C VAL A 588 -8.38 26.80 23.29
N GLU A 589 -8.61 26.69 24.61
CA GLU A 589 -7.72 27.30 25.60
C GLU A 589 -6.33 26.66 25.56
N GLY A 590 -5.31 27.52 25.58
CA GLY A 590 -3.98 27.16 25.13
C GLY A 590 -3.93 27.16 23.60
N ASN A 591 -3.12 28.05 23.03
CA ASN A 591 -2.77 28.04 21.60
C ASN A 591 -1.76 26.90 21.34
N ASN A 592 -2.19 25.70 21.72
CA ASN A 592 -1.37 24.52 21.85
C ASN A 592 -1.12 23.96 20.45
N SER A 593 0.15 23.78 20.13
CA SER A 593 0.60 23.10 18.93
C SER A 593 -0.10 21.74 18.83
N LEU A 594 -0.82 21.53 17.72
CA LEU A 594 -1.59 20.32 17.45
C LEU A 594 -1.05 19.67 16.19
N THR A 595 -0.93 18.35 16.18
CA THR A 595 -0.58 17.60 14.96
C THR A 595 -1.65 16.58 14.61
N TYR A 596 -1.83 16.27 13.32
CA TYR A 596 -2.86 15.35 12.84
C TYR A 596 -2.26 14.05 12.28
N HIS A 597 -2.78 12.91 12.71
CA HIS A 597 -2.52 11.62 12.07
C HIS A 597 -3.64 11.28 11.10
N ASP A 598 -3.37 11.34 9.80
CA ASP A 598 -4.24 10.80 8.75
C ASP A 598 -4.40 9.27 8.89
N PRO A 599 -5.60 8.75 9.22
CA PRO A 599 -5.85 7.31 9.24
C PRO A 599 -5.76 6.74 7.83
N CYS A 600 -5.08 5.59 7.66
CA CYS A 600 -4.86 5.00 6.32
C CYS A 600 -6.15 4.69 5.57
N TYR A 601 -7.19 4.20 6.26
CA TYR A 601 -8.48 3.87 5.65
C TYR A 601 -9.33 5.11 5.31
N LEU A 602 -9.17 6.24 6.01
CA LEU A 602 -9.85 7.50 5.71
C LEU A 602 -9.14 8.24 4.57
N GLY A 603 -7.85 8.47 4.74
CA GLY A 603 -7.01 9.20 3.80
C GLY A 603 -6.64 8.36 2.58
N ARG A 604 -5.77 7.35 2.74
CA ARG A 604 -5.16 6.66 1.57
C ARG A 604 -6.16 5.83 0.77
N HIS A 605 -7.07 5.11 1.44
CA HIS A 605 -8.08 4.24 0.79
C HIS A 605 -9.28 5.06 0.26
N ASN A 606 -9.77 6.05 1.00
CA ASN A 606 -10.99 6.79 0.66
C ASN A 606 -10.79 8.24 0.18
N LYS A 607 -9.55 8.72 0.12
CA LYS A 607 -9.12 10.07 -0.33
C LYS A 607 -9.75 11.23 0.45
N VAL A 608 -10.11 11.03 1.72
CA VAL A 608 -10.61 12.08 2.61
C VAL A 608 -9.45 12.66 3.42
N TYR A 609 -8.96 13.85 3.02
CA TYR A 609 -7.85 14.54 3.67
C TYR A 609 -8.21 15.93 4.24
N GLU A 610 -9.04 16.71 3.52
CA GLU A 610 -9.31 18.11 3.92
C GLU A 610 -10.31 18.23 5.07
N ALA A 611 -11.38 17.43 5.08
CA ALA A 611 -12.45 17.60 6.07
C ALA A 611 -12.00 17.50 7.56
N PRO A 612 -11.06 16.61 7.95
CA PRO A 612 -10.45 16.65 9.28
C PRO A 612 -9.63 17.93 9.56
N ARG A 613 -8.93 18.47 8.55
CA ARG A 613 -8.09 19.66 8.66
C ARG A 613 -8.92 20.93 8.81
N GLU A 614 -9.93 21.08 7.97
CA GLU A 614 -10.90 22.19 8.05
C GLU A 614 -11.60 22.23 9.42
N LEU A 615 -11.89 21.08 10.04
CA LEU A 615 -12.45 21.02 11.40
C LEU A 615 -11.45 21.41 12.50
N ILE A 616 -10.17 21.05 12.35
CA ILE A 616 -9.10 21.46 13.25
C ILE A 616 -8.88 22.98 13.17
N GLU A 617 -8.87 23.55 11.97
CA GLU A 617 -8.78 25.00 11.76
C GLU A 617 -10.02 25.72 12.28
N ALA A 618 -11.23 25.16 12.06
CA ALA A 618 -12.47 25.73 12.54
C ALA A 618 -12.59 25.75 14.07
N SER A 619 -11.99 24.79 14.79
CA SER A 619 -11.89 24.84 16.27
C SER A 619 -10.87 25.87 16.79
N GLY A 620 -10.20 26.60 15.90
CA GLY A 620 -9.20 27.61 16.21
C GLY A 620 -7.83 27.04 16.62
N ALA A 621 -7.60 25.74 16.39
CA ALA A 621 -6.34 25.08 16.74
C ALA A 621 -5.27 25.28 15.65
N LYS A 622 -4.01 25.45 16.05
CA LYS A 622 -2.89 25.62 15.13
C LYS A 622 -2.28 24.27 14.73
N LEU A 623 -2.62 23.79 13.54
CA LEU A 623 -2.07 22.57 12.96
C LEU A 623 -0.58 22.72 12.60
N ALA A 624 0.24 21.80 13.13
CA ALA A 624 1.63 21.55 12.78
C ALA A 624 1.72 20.16 12.13
N GLU A 625 1.89 20.12 10.81
CA GLU A 625 1.90 18.87 10.05
C GLU A 625 3.16 18.04 10.29
N MET A 626 2.97 16.72 10.42
CA MET A 626 4.08 15.76 10.43
C MET A 626 4.75 15.68 9.04
N PRO A 627 6.07 15.43 8.93
CA PRO A 627 6.77 15.32 7.64
C PRO A 627 6.14 14.33 6.65
N ARG A 628 5.55 13.24 7.15
CA ARG A 628 4.71 12.26 6.44
C ARG A 628 3.23 12.50 6.81
N HIS A 629 2.49 13.23 5.98
CA HIS A 629 1.04 13.49 6.12
C HIS A 629 0.29 13.16 4.82
N ALA A 630 -1.05 13.23 4.88
CA ALA A 630 -1.98 12.92 3.80
C ALA A 630 -1.64 11.58 3.12
N GLN A 631 -1.55 11.53 1.79
CA GLN A 631 -1.21 10.31 1.04
C GLN A 631 0.14 9.67 1.43
N ARG A 632 1.07 10.43 2.04
CA ARG A 632 2.37 9.95 2.53
C ARG A 632 2.37 9.51 3.99
N SER A 633 1.25 9.64 4.73
CA SER A 633 1.14 9.32 6.16
C SER A 633 1.63 7.89 6.48
N MET A 634 2.42 7.75 7.55
CA MET A 634 2.81 6.44 8.08
C MET A 634 1.67 5.85 8.92
N CYS A 635 1.47 4.54 8.82
CA CYS A 635 0.45 3.83 9.60
C CYS A 635 0.70 3.94 11.11
N CYS A 636 -0.36 3.93 11.91
CA CYS A 636 -0.32 3.84 13.37
C CYS A 636 -0.02 2.42 13.91
N GLY A 637 -0.10 1.38 13.07
CA GLY A 637 0.14 -0.02 13.45
C GLY A 637 -1.10 -0.91 13.45
N ALA A 638 -2.31 -0.38 13.68
CA ALA A 638 -3.52 -1.19 13.93
C ALA A 638 -4.05 -2.02 12.74
N GLY A 639 -3.81 -1.58 11.49
CA GLY A 639 -4.39 -2.20 10.29
C GLY A 639 -3.89 -3.63 10.04
N GLY A 640 -4.50 -4.37 9.11
CA GLY A 640 -4.06 -5.75 8.84
C GLY A 640 -4.33 -6.72 10.00
N ALA A 641 -5.32 -6.42 10.84
CA ALA A 641 -5.59 -7.07 12.13
C ALA A 641 -4.47 -6.95 13.20
N ARG A 642 -3.42 -6.15 12.95
CA ARG A 642 -2.26 -5.97 13.85
C ARG A 642 -2.56 -5.27 15.18
N MET A 643 -3.77 -4.75 15.40
CA MET A 643 -4.27 -4.34 16.72
C MET A 643 -4.54 -5.55 17.66
N TRP A 644 -4.69 -6.76 17.11
CA TRP A 644 -5.08 -7.98 17.84
C TRP A 644 -3.93 -9.01 17.92
N MET A 645 -2.71 -8.61 17.57
CA MET A 645 -1.49 -9.44 17.60
C MET A 645 -0.38 -8.65 18.28
N GLU A 646 0.47 -9.29 19.08
CA GLU A 646 1.58 -8.63 19.76
C GLU A 646 2.69 -8.27 18.74
N GLU A 647 3.41 -7.17 18.97
CA GLU A 647 4.41 -6.58 18.10
C GLU A 647 5.82 -6.80 18.67
N THR A 648 6.25 -8.07 18.64
CA THR A 648 7.54 -8.57 19.16
C THR A 648 8.74 -8.19 18.29
N LEU A 649 8.55 -8.06 16.97
CA LEU A 649 9.65 -7.84 16.02
C LEU A 649 9.98 -6.36 15.81
N GLY A 650 11.23 -6.00 16.13
CA GLY A 650 11.80 -4.67 15.87
C GLY A 650 11.19 -3.56 16.74
N LYS A 651 11.17 -2.33 16.22
CA LYS A 651 10.49 -1.20 16.86
C LYS A 651 8.99 -1.32 16.64
N ARG A 652 8.15 -0.98 17.63
CA ARG A 652 6.69 -0.92 17.40
C ARG A 652 6.31 0.22 16.46
N ILE A 653 5.38 -0.01 15.53
CA ILE A 653 5.01 0.95 14.46
C ILE A 653 4.38 2.23 15.05
N ASN A 654 3.59 2.11 16.13
CA ASN A 654 3.03 3.26 16.81
C ASN A 654 4.11 4.16 17.42
N ILE A 655 5.19 3.59 17.99
CA ILE A 655 6.31 4.32 18.58
C ILE A 655 7.01 5.18 17.52
N ASP A 656 7.25 4.68 16.30
CA ASP A 656 7.85 5.50 15.24
C ASP A 656 6.94 6.63 14.77
N ARG A 657 5.61 6.40 14.74
CA ARG A 657 4.66 7.45 14.41
C ARG A 657 4.51 8.49 15.52
N VAL A 658 4.63 8.09 16.78
CA VAL A 658 4.62 9.02 17.91
C VAL A 658 5.93 9.81 17.99
N ASP A 659 7.10 9.23 17.72
CA ASP A 659 8.36 9.98 17.59
C ASP A 659 8.23 11.09 16.52
N GLU A 660 7.61 10.78 15.37
CA GLU A 660 7.34 11.78 14.33
C GLU A 660 6.35 12.87 14.78
N ALA A 661 5.33 12.51 15.58
CA ALA A 661 4.36 13.45 16.13
C ALA A 661 5.00 14.38 17.18
N LEU A 662 5.78 13.83 18.11
CA LEU A 662 6.51 14.58 19.14
C LEU A 662 7.53 15.55 18.52
N ALA A 663 8.16 15.18 17.40
CA ALA A 663 9.07 16.06 16.66
C ALA A 663 8.39 17.34 16.10
N THR A 664 7.06 17.40 16.01
CA THR A 664 6.33 18.64 15.68
C THR A 664 6.25 19.62 16.87
N ASN A 665 6.64 19.19 18.08
CA ASN A 665 6.43 19.86 19.36
C ASN A 665 4.94 20.09 19.69
N ALA A 666 4.05 19.23 19.19
CA ALA A 666 2.63 19.27 19.49
C ALA A 666 2.30 18.73 20.89
N GLN A 667 1.48 19.46 21.64
CA GLN A 667 0.89 19.01 22.91
C GLN A 667 -0.38 18.17 22.70
N THR A 668 -0.91 18.10 21.49
CA THR A 668 -2.11 17.32 21.17
C THR A 668 -1.97 16.64 19.82
N ILE A 669 -2.22 15.33 19.79
CA ILE A 669 -2.26 14.51 18.58
C ILE A 669 -3.73 14.22 18.26
N ALA A 670 -4.22 14.79 17.17
CA ALA A 670 -5.56 14.57 16.66
C ALA A 670 -5.61 13.36 15.71
N SER A 671 -6.66 12.56 15.83
CA SER A 671 -6.98 11.44 14.94
C SER A 671 -8.43 11.55 14.45
N GLY A 672 -8.76 10.86 13.36
CA GLY A 672 -10.14 10.62 12.91
C GLY A 672 -10.44 9.13 12.83
N CYS A 673 -10.01 8.35 13.82
CA CYS A 673 -10.23 6.91 13.88
C CYS A 673 -9.95 6.34 15.29
N PRO A 674 -10.86 5.56 15.90
CA PRO A 674 -10.67 4.88 17.18
C PRO A 674 -9.42 3.99 17.25
N PHE A 675 -9.22 3.09 16.28
CA PHE A 675 -8.04 2.21 16.27
C PHE A 675 -6.72 2.99 16.24
N CYS A 676 -6.64 4.06 15.45
CA CYS A 676 -5.47 4.93 15.42
C CYS A 676 -5.29 5.69 16.73
N ARG A 677 -6.39 6.13 17.37
CA ARG A 677 -6.35 6.77 18.70
C ARG A 677 -5.78 5.82 19.75
N VAL A 678 -6.22 4.55 19.80
CA VAL A 678 -5.70 3.54 20.73
C VAL A 678 -4.18 3.40 20.55
N MET A 679 -3.73 3.00 19.36
CA MET A 679 -2.29 2.80 19.09
C MET A 679 -1.43 4.03 19.39
N LEU A 680 -1.90 5.23 19.03
CA LEU A 680 -1.18 6.47 19.31
C LEU A 680 -1.18 6.83 20.81
N THR A 681 -2.27 6.54 21.54
CA THR A 681 -2.31 6.73 23.00
C THR A 681 -1.28 5.80 23.65
N ASP A 682 -1.28 4.53 23.28
CA ASP A 682 -0.38 3.52 23.86
C ASP A 682 1.10 3.83 23.54
N GLY A 683 1.36 4.38 22.34
CA GLY A 683 2.68 4.85 21.95
C GLY A 683 3.13 6.13 22.68
N VAL A 684 2.21 7.04 23.00
CA VAL A 684 2.48 8.22 23.85
C VAL A 684 2.72 7.79 25.30
N THR A 685 1.95 6.86 25.85
CA THR A 685 2.16 6.31 27.20
C THR A 685 3.54 5.69 27.35
N ALA A 686 3.99 4.89 26.37
CA ALA A 686 5.34 4.34 26.35
C ALA A 686 6.42 5.44 26.30
N LYS A 687 6.23 6.49 25.47
CA LYS A 687 7.15 7.63 25.43
C LYS A 687 7.20 8.41 26.74
N GLN A 688 6.07 8.54 27.43
CA GLN A 688 6.02 9.19 28.75
C GLN A 688 6.75 8.38 29.83
N GLN A 689 6.80 7.05 29.70
CA GLN A 689 7.67 6.19 30.52
C GLN A 689 9.16 6.38 30.17
N ASP A 690 9.51 6.64 28.90
CA ASP A 690 10.85 7.07 28.46
C ASP A 690 11.21 8.51 28.86
N GLY A 691 10.32 9.27 29.53
CA GLY A 691 10.52 10.68 29.87
C GLY A 691 10.33 11.66 28.70
N ALA A 692 9.63 11.26 27.64
CA ALA A 692 9.37 12.04 26.43
C ALA A 692 7.86 12.27 26.20
N GLY A 693 7.48 13.46 25.74
CA GLY A 693 6.08 13.77 25.45
C GLY A 693 5.18 13.89 26.69
N GLU A 694 5.74 14.31 27.83
CA GLU A 694 4.95 14.69 29.01
C GLU A 694 3.80 15.64 28.65
N ASN A 695 2.62 15.41 29.23
CA ASN A 695 1.40 16.20 28.98
C ASN A 695 0.86 16.17 27.53
N VAL A 696 1.45 15.39 26.62
CA VAL A 696 0.90 15.18 25.28
C VAL A 696 -0.33 14.28 25.37
N GLN A 697 -1.45 14.73 24.79
CA GLN A 697 -2.72 14.00 24.77
C GLN A 697 -3.09 13.53 23.35
N VAL A 698 -3.81 12.41 23.26
CA VAL A 698 -4.34 11.88 22.00
C VAL A 698 -5.87 11.95 22.00
N VAL A 699 -6.43 12.64 21.02
CA VAL A 699 -7.85 13.01 20.93
C VAL A 699 -8.42 12.73 19.53
N ASP A 700 -9.75 12.71 19.43
CA ASP A 700 -10.42 12.72 18.13
C ASP A 700 -10.80 14.16 17.72
N VAL A 701 -10.82 14.44 16.41
CA VAL A 701 -11.27 15.72 15.85
C VAL A 701 -12.67 16.12 16.35
N ALA A 702 -13.56 15.16 16.64
CA ALA A 702 -14.87 15.44 17.22
C ALA A 702 -14.81 16.07 18.63
N GLN A 703 -13.87 15.63 19.49
CA GLN A 703 -13.72 16.21 20.83
C GLN A 703 -13.21 17.65 20.76
N LEU A 704 -12.25 17.93 19.87
CA LEU A 704 -11.73 19.28 19.64
C LEU A 704 -12.81 20.24 19.12
N LEU A 705 -13.68 19.77 18.22
CA LEU A 705 -14.82 20.55 17.74
C LEU A 705 -15.83 20.80 18.87
N LEU A 706 -16.20 19.77 19.63
CA LEU A 706 -17.12 19.90 20.76
C LEU A 706 -16.63 20.90 21.80
N ASP A 707 -15.36 20.84 22.18
CA ASP A 707 -14.75 21.78 23.12
C ASP A 707 -14.81 23.22 22.59
N SER A 708 -14.59 23.45 21.29
CA SER A 708 -14.66 24.80 20.69
C SER A 708 -16.08 25.35 20.58
N VAL A 709 -17.10 24.50 20.39
CA VAL A 709 -18.51 24.93 20.38
C VAL A 709 -19.05 25.16 21.80
N ARG A 710 -18.72 24.29 22.77
CA ARG A 710 -19.10 24.44 24.20
C ARG A 710 -18.52 25.68 24.88
N ARG A 711 -17.47 26.30 24.33
CA ARG A 711 -16.79 27.46 24.95
C ARG A 711 -17.53 28.79 24.80
N GLY A 712 -18.55 28.89 23.93
CA GLY A 712 -19.41 30.09 23.85
C GLY A 712 -20.54 30.14 24.88
N GLY A 713 -20.62 29.14 25.76
CA GLY A 713 -21.72 28.89 26.68
C GLY A 713 -22.21 27.44 26.56
N PRO A 714 -23.09 26.98 27.46
CA PRO A 714 -23.76 25.68 27.29
C PRO A 714 -24.36 25.59 25.89
N LEU A 715 -24.20 24.43 25.24
CA LEU A 715 -24.84 24.16 23.95
C LEU A 715 -26.33 24.44 24.12
N VAL A 716 -26.86 25.32 23.27
CA VAL A 716 -28.28 25.70 23.33
C VAL A 716 -29.08 24.55 22.76
N VAL A 717 -29.36 23.57 23.62
CA VAL A 717 -30.30 22.48 23.38
C VAL A 717 -31.65 23.10 23.10
N ARG A 718 -31.91 23.30 21.81
CA ARG A 718 -33.25 23.52 21.31
C ARG A 718 -33.97 22.20 21.43
N GLU A 719 -35.09 22.22 22.12
CA GLU A 719 -35.94 21.05 22.34
C GLU A 719 -36.23 20.39 20.98
N GLN A 720 -35.63 19.21 20.74
CA GLN A 720 -35.86 18.47 19.51
C GLN A 720 -37.36 18.27 19.35
N LYS A 721 -37.87 18.68 18.20
CA LYS A 721 -39.29 18.65 17.91
C LYS A 721 -39.69 17.19 17.71
N LYS A 722 -40.10 16.52 18.80
CA LYS A 722 -40.41 15.08 18.87
C LYS A 722 -40.94 14.55 17.54
N THR A 723 -40.08 13.82 16.83
CA THR A 723 -40.44 13.07 15.64
C THR A 723 -41.61 12.16 16.01
N ALA A 724 -42.69 12.23 15.25
CA ALA A 724 -44.00 11.72 15.67
C ALA A 724 -44.15 10.20 15.49
N SER A 725 -43.14 9.45 15.94
CA SER A 725 -43.30 8.05 16.30
C SER A 725 -44.36 7.98 17.41
N ALA A 726 -45.45 7.26 17.18
CA ALA A 726 -46.42 7.00 18.23
C ALA A 726 -45.77 6.04 19.24
N PRO A 727 -45.82 6.31 20.56
CA PRO A 727 -45.18 5.44 21.53
C PRO A 727 -45.84 4.05 21.49
N ALA A 728 -45.02 3.02 21.24
CA ALA A 728 -45.46 1.63 21.33
C ALA A 728 -46.10 1.39 22.71
N ALA A 729 -47.28 0.77 22.72
CA ALA A 729 -48.07 0.66 23.95
C ALA A 729 -47.34 -0.18 25.00
N ALA A 730 -46.93 0.47 26.10
CA ALA A 730 -46.15 -0.15 27.15
C ALA A 730 -46.86 -1.40 27.72
N LYS A 731 -46.25 -2.57 27.55
CA LYS A 731 -46.68 -3.80 28.21
C LYS A 731 -46.52 -3.63 29.73
N PRO A 732 -47.56 -3.88 30.55
CA PRO A 732 -47.43 -3.80 32.00
C PRO A 732 -46.36 -4.76 32.53
N ALA A 733 -45.51 -4.28 33.44
CA ALA A 733 -44.56 -5.13 34.14
C ALA A 733 -45.31 -6.14 35.05
N PRO A 734 -44.85 -7.40 35.18
CA PRO A 734 -45.43 -8.34 36.14
C PRO A 734 -45.24 -7.84 37.58
N SER A 735 -46.32 -7.78 38.36
CA SER A 735 -46.26 -7.42 39.77
C SER A 735 -45.77 -8.59 40.63
N GLU A 736 -44.75 -8.37 41.47
CA GLU A 736 -44.29 -9.35 42.44
C GLU A 736 -45.37 -9.66 43.50
N GLN A 737 -45.49 -10.95 43.87
CA GLN A 737 -46.08 -11.40 45.13
C GLN A 737 -45.21 -12.50 45.77
N PRO A 738 -45.27 -12.67 47.11
CA PRO A 738 -44.09 -13.12 47.87
C PRO A 738 -43.87 -14.64 47.89
N ALA A 739 -42.60 -15.04 48.09
CA ALA A 739 -42.19 -16.44 48.15
C ALA A 739 -41.95 -16.94 49.59
N GLN A 740 -42.33 -18.19 49.86
CA GLN A 740 -41.71 -19.17 50.79
C GLN A 740 -42.56 -20.46 50.85
N PRO A 741 -42.02 -21.64 51.22
CA PRO A 741 -40.62 -22.10 51.20
C PRO A 741 -40.41 -23.46 50.45
N GLN A 742 -39.16 -23.91 50.32
CA GLN A 742 -38.76 -25.26 49.83
C GLN A 742 -38.85 -26.29 50.99
N ALA A 743 -38.71 -27.62 50.87
CA ALA A 743 -38.24 -28.58 49.82
C ALA A 743 -38.94 -29.97 50.09
N PRO A 744 -38.52 -31.18 49.59
CA PRO A 744 -37.34 -31.61 48.81
C PRO A 744 -37.66 -32.43 47.52
N ALA A 745 -36.67 -33.15 46.99
CA ALA A 745 -36.63 -33.73 45.63
C ALA A 745 -37.08 -35.20 45.49
N ALA A 746 -37.32 -35.63 44.23
CA ALA A 746 -37.36 -37.01 43.76
C ALA A 746 -37.02 -37.10 42.25
N GLU A 747 -36.58 -38.26 41.76
CA GLU A 747 -36.16 -38.49 40.36
C GLU A 747 -37.29 -39.00 39.44
N ASN A 748 -36.96 -39.13 38.14
CA ASN A 748 -37.86 -39.51 37.04
C ASN A 748 -38.50 -40.90 37.18
N PRO A 749 -39.64 -41.10 36.50
CA PRO A 749 -39.67 -42.15 35.49
C PRO A 749 -40.15 -41.70 34.09
N LYS A 750 -39.77 -42.49 33.09
CA LYS A 750 -40.17 -42.47 31.67
C LYS A 750 -40.71 -43.87 31.31
N PRO A 751 -41.34 -44.11 30.13
CA PRO A 751 -41.95 -43.16 29.17
C PRO A 751 -43.38 -43.57 28.73
N ASP A 752 -44.06 -42.72 27.96
CA ASP A 752 -45.09 -43.15 26.99
C ASP A 752 -45.12 -42.15 25.79
N THR A 753 -45.45 -42.63 24.58
CA THR A 753 -45.09 -41.96 23.30
C THR A 753 -46.00 -42.40 22.13
N PRO A 754 -46.23 -41.63 21.03
CA PRO A 754 -46.38 -40.17 20.83
C PRO A 754 -47.69 -39.77 20.10
N ALA A 755 -47.95 -38.46 19.93
CA ALA A 755 -48.91 -37.96 18.94
C ALA A 755 -48.43 -36.67 18.23
N ALA A 756 -48.16 -36.82 16.92
CA ALA A 756 -47.87 -35.86 15.83
C ALA A 756 -47.87 -34.32 16.06
N ALA A 757 -46.78 -33.69 15.61
CA ALA A 757 -46.75 -32.37 14.96
C ALA A 757 -45.86 -32.43 13.70
N LYS A 758 -46.02 -31.50 12.74
CA LYS A 758 -45.33 -31.53 11.42
C LYS A 758 -44.22 -30.46 11.31
N PRO A 759 -43.18 -30.70 10.47
CA PRO A 759 -42.04 -29.79 10.30
C PRO A 759 -42.30 -28.62 9.33
N ALA A 760 -41.35 -27.69 9.28
CA ALA A 760 -41.36 -26.49 8.45
C ALA A 760 -41.28 -26.76 6.93
N VAL A 761 -41.63 -25.75 6.13
CA VAL A 761 -41.62 -25.77 4.66
C VAL A 761 -40.63 -24.73 4.14
N GLY A 762 -39.62 -25.18 3.39
CA GLY A 762 -38.75 -24.31 2.60
C GLY A 762 -39.42 -23.88 1.29
N LEU A 763 -39.06 -22.70 0.78
CA LEU A 763 -39.58 -22.18 -0.49
C LEU A 763 -38.76 -22.70 -1.68
N GLY A 764 -39.46 -23.18 -2.70
CA GLY A 764 -38.87 -23.53 -4.00
C GLY A 764 -39.77 -23.09 -5.14
N ILE A 765 -39.18 -22.59 -6.23
CA ILE A 765 -39.89 -22.16 -7.44
C ILE A 765 -39.66 -23.21 -8.54
N ALA A 766 -40.71 -23.50 -9.31
CA ALA A 766 -40.81 -24.70 -10.13
C ALA A 766 -40.24 -24.58 -11.55
N GLY A 767 -39.88 -25.73 -12.13
CA GLY A 767 -39.66 -25.91 -13.56
C GLY A 767 -40.45 -27.12 -14.11
N PRO A 768 -40.99 -27.06 -15.35
CA PRO A 768 -41.56 -28.22 -16.04
C PRO A 768 -40.48 -28.97 -16.86
N GLY A 769 -40.55 -30.29 -17.09
CA GLY A 769 -41.47 -31.30 -16.55
C GLY A 769 -41.93 -32.33 -17.59
N LYS A 770 -41.35 -33.56 -17.57
CA LYS A 770 -41.98 -34.82 -18.04
C LYS A 770 -41.17 -36.08 -17.68
N ARG A 771 -41.89 -37.19 -17.50
CA ARG A 771 -41.47 -38.60 -17.23
C ARG A 771 -41.79 -39.46 -18.49
N PRO A 772 -41.65 -40.81 -18.55
CA PRO A 772 -41.24 -41.84 -17.54
C PRO A 772 -40.02 -42.68 -18.00
N GLY A 773 -39.55 -43.77 -17.38
CA GLY A 773 -39.85 -44.60 -16.19
C GLY A 773 -39.00 -45.91 -16.27
N ALA A 774 -39.00 -46.93 -15.41
CA ALA A 774 -39.50 -47.24 -14.07
C ALA A 774 -39.47 -48.79 -13.91
N LYS A 775 -38.72 -49.37 -12.95
CA LYS A 775 -39.07 -50.63 -12.22
C LYS A 775 -38.10 -50.96 -11.05
N LYS A 776 -38.50 -51.95 -10.22
CA LYS A 776 -38.07 -52.34 -8.84
C LYS A 776 -37.77 -53.87 -8.83
N PRO A 777 -37.39 -54.59 -7.73
CA PRO A 777 -36.81 -54.26 -6.40
C PRO A 777 -35.37 -54.87 -6.27
N ALA A 778 -34.76 -55.41 -5.20
CA ALA A 778 -34.94 -55.65 -3.73
C ALA A 778 -33.52 -55.83 -3.10
N ALA A 779 -33.17 -55.74 -1.80
CA ALA A 779 -33.84 -55.59 -0.48
C ALA A 779 -33.97 -56.85 0.43
N THR A 780 -32.97 -57.10 1.29
CA THR A 780 -33.02 -57.98 2.51
C THR A 780 -32.04 -57.48 3.60
N ALA A 781 -32.27 -57.84 4.87
CA ALA A 781 -31.47 -57.57 6.09
C ALA A 781 -31.78 -58.70 7.12
N PRO A 782 -31.42 -58.66 8.43
CA PRO A 782 -30.49 -57.80 9.19
C PRO A 782 -29.49 -58.59 10.09
N ALA A 783 -28.59 -57.90 10.81
CA ALA A 783 -28.12 -58.30 12.16
C ALA A 783 -27.29 -57.20 12.85
N GLU A 784 -27.57 -56.96 14.13
CA GLU A 784 -26.77 -56.24 15.15
C GLU A 784 -26.81 -57.17 16.41
N PRO A 785 -26.03 -56.97 17.52
CA PRO A 785 -25.76 -55.67 18.15
C PRO A 785 -24.38 -55.51 18.86
N ALA A 786 -24.32 -54.44 19.66
CA ALA A 786 -23.54 -54.24 20.90
C ALA A 786 -22.41 -53.20 20.83
N ALA A 787 -22.35 -52.37 21.86
CA ALA A 787 -21.42 -51.27 22.04
C ALA A 787 -21.00 -51.20 23.52
N GLU A 788 -19.84 -50.63 23.83
CA GLU A 788 -19.56 -50.09 25.17
C GLU A 788 -18.41 -49.07 25.20
N SER A 789 -18.31 -48.36 26.31
CA SER A 789 -17.33 -47.32 26.71
C SER A 789 -17.52 -47.11 28.23
N PRO A 790 -16.66 -46.36 28.97
CA PRO A 790 -15.43 -45.65 28.61
C PRO A 790 -14.22 -46.02 29.53
N GLY A 791 -13.11 -45.27 29.49
CA GLY A 791 -12.22 -45.11 30.66
C GLY A 791 -10.69 -45.14 30.44
N GLN A 792 -10.01 -44.14 31.00
CA GLN A 792 -8.55 -44.07 31.27
C GLN A 792 -8.22 -44.83 32.59
N PRO A 793 -6.94 -45.11 33.00
CA PRO A 793 -5.74 -44.29 32.76
C PRO A 793 -4.35 -45.01 32.68
N ALA A 794 -3.29 -44.16 32.69
CA ALA A 794 -1.93 -44.40 33.21
C ALA A 794 -0.81 -44.90 32.25
N ALA A 795 0.42 -44.76 32.76
CA ALA A 795 1.75 -44.80 32.12
C ALA A 795 2.17 -46.23 31.63
N ASP A 796 3.32 -46.47 30.98
CA ASP A 796 4.62 -45.77 31.10
C ASP A 796 5.62 -46.09 29.96
N GLN A 797 6.74 -45.35 29.93
CA GLN A 797 8.06 -45.67 29.34
C GLN A 797 8.21 -46.15 27.86
N GLY A 798 9.14 -45.51 27.14
CA GLY A 798 10.26 -46.27 26.55
C GLY A 798 10.47 -46.28 25.02
N ALA A 799 11.43 -45.45 24.57
CA ALA A 799 12.36 -45.68 23.45
C ALA A 799 11.85 -45.86 21.99
N ALA A 800 12.67 -45.32 21.07
CA ALA A 800 12.62 -45.50 19.62
C ALA A 800 14.00 -45.99 19.12
N PRO A 801 14.23 -46.26 17.81
CA PRO A 801 13.33 -46.81 16.79
C PRO A 801 13.88 -48.10 16.13
N ALA A 802 13.01 -48.94 15.57
CA ALA A 802 13.40 -50.03 14.65
C ALA A 802 12.35 -50.22 13.55
N ALA A 803 12.73 -50.76 12.39
CA ALA A 803 11.92 -50.71 11.16
C ALA A 803 11.60 -52.09 10.56
N LYS A 804 10.53 -52.14 9.75
CA LYS A 804 10.03 -53.29 8.93
C LYS A 804 9.29 -54.36 9.76
N PRO A 805 8.43 -55.22 9.16
CA PRO A 805 8.24 -55.48 7.72
C PRO A 805 6.81 -55.33 7.18
N ALA A 806 6.67 -55.52 5.86
CA ALA A 806 5.38 -55.75 5.22
C ALA A 806 5.00 -57.25 5.28
N VAL A 807 3.70 -57.54 5.35
CA VAL A 807 3.11 -58.86 5.10
C VAL A 807 1.94 -58.66 4.14
N GLY A 808 1.81 -59.54 3.15
CA GLY A 808 0.69 -59.56 2.21
C GLY A 808 0.29 -61.00 1.88
N LEU A 809 -0.90 -61.17 1.31
CA LEU A 809 -1.44 -62.47 0.89
C LEU A 809 -2.14 -62.34 -0.47
N GLY A 810 -1.74 -63.19 -1.42
CA GLY A 810 -2.58 -63.58 -2.56
C GLY A 810 -3.44 -64.81 -2.19
N ILE A 811 -3.93 -65.64 -3.13
CA ILE A 811 -3.65 -65.79 -4.57
C ILE A 811 -4.91 -66.41 -5.23
N ALA A 812 -5.32 -66.01 -6.44
CA ALA A 812 -6.13 -66.84 -7.34
C ALA A 812 -6.10 -66.38 -8.82
N GLY A 813 -6.12 -67.36 -9.74
CA GLY A 813 -6.37 -67.26 -11.20
C GLY A 813 -6.61 -68.69 -11.72
N PRO A 814 -6.38 -69.06 -13.00
CA PRO A 814 -6.34 -68.27 -14.26
C PRO A 814 -7.15 -68.93 -15.42
N ALA A 815 -7.41 -68.26 -16.57
CA ALA A 815 -7.88 -68.95 -17.80
C ALA A 815 -7.72 -68.24 -19.17
N LYS A 816 -6.88 -68.81 -20.04
CA LYS A 816 -7.00 -69.00 -21.52
C LYS A 816 -7.21 -67.83 -22.52
N ARG A 817 -7.01 -68.18 -23.81
CA ARG A 817 -6.83 -67.35 -25.03
C ARG A 817 -7.55 -68.02 -26.23
N PRO A 818 -8.05 -67.28 -27.24
CA PRO A 818 -7.50 -67.33 -28.61
C PRO A 818 -7.51 -65.92 -29.30
N GLY A 819 -6.93 -65.62 -30.48
CA GLY A 819 -6.04 -66.34 -31.41
C GLY A 819 -6.68 -66.63 -32.79
N ALA A 820 -6.09 -66.35 -33.97
CA ALA A 820 -4.94 -65.51 -34.39
C ALA A 820 -4.93 -65.37 -35.95
N LYS A 821 -4.35 -64.30 -36.56
CA LYS A 821 -4.04 -64.25 -38.03
C LYS A 821 -2.99 -63.17 -38.45
N LYS A 822 -2.25 -63.48 -39.53
CA LYS A 822 -1.24 -62.72 -40.35
C LYS A 822 -1.11 -63.54 -41.69
N PRO A 823 -0.20 -63.30 -42.69
CA PRO A 823 0.76 -62.21 -42.97
C PRO A 823 0.82 -61.74 -44.46
N SER A 824 1.72 -60.80 -44.77
CA SER A 824 2.57 -60.73 -46.00
C SER A 824 3.72 -59.72 -45.70
N ALA A 825 5.00 -60.09 -45.65
CA ALA A 825 6.02 -60.24 -46.72
C ALA A 825 6.58 -58.89 -47.23
N ALA A 826 7.88 -58.67 -47.50
CA ALA A 826 9.07 -59.55 -47.46
C ALA A 826 10.36 -58.78 -47.02
N ALA A 827 11.52 -59.47 -47.01
CA ALA A 827 12.88 -58.97 -46.68
C ALA A 827 13.79 -59.05 -47.97
N PRO A 828 15.16 -59.08 -48.00
CA PRO A 828 16.17 -59.20 -46.91
C PRO A 828 17.54 -58.45 -47.09
N ALA A 829 18.46 -58.75 -46.15
CA ALA A 829 19.92 -58.98 -46.32
C ALA A 829 20.97 -57.83 -46.23
N GLU A 830 21.96 -58.05 -45.36
CA GLU A 830 23.38 -57.67 -45.55
C GLU A 830 24.09 -58.79 -46.36
N PRO A 831 25.31 -58.58 -46.92
CA PRO A 831 26.51 -58.95 -46.13
C PRO A 831 27.83 -58.19 -46.42
N ALA A 832 28.71 -58.21 -45.42
CA ALA A 832 30.18 -58.42 -45.48
C ALA A 832 31.13 -57.61 -46.41
N THR A 833 32.11 -56.95 -45.77
CA THR A 833 33.56 -56.87 -46.10
C THR A 833 34.06 -56.46 -47.50
N SER A 834 34.85 -55.38 -47.55
CA SER A 834 36.25 -55.41 -48.08
C SER A 834 36.98 -54.06 -47.90
N ALA A 835 38.31 -54.10 -47.88
CA ALA A 835 39.22 -52.96 -48.03
C ALA A 835 40.29 -53.32 -49.08
N PRO A 836 40.88 -52.33 -49.76
CA PRO A 836 42.32 -52.01 -49.60
C PRO A 836 42.52 -50.51 -49.21
N ALA A 837 43.61 -50.03 -48.59
CA ALA A 837 45.05 -50.11 -48.92
C ALA A 837 45.40 -49.41 -50.26
N GLU A 838 46.51 -48.70 -50.45
CA GLU A 838 47.64 -48.25 -49.60
C GLU A 838 48.14 -46.90 -50.18
N THR A 839 49.25 -46.22 -49.84
CA THR A 839 50.53 -46.42 -49.09
C THR A 839 50.94 -45.01 -48.52
N SER A 840 52.08 -44.66 -47.92
CA SER A 840 53.36 -45.30 -47.51
C SER A 840 54.07 -44.44 -46.44
N GLU A 841 54.92 -45.04 -45.61
CA GLU A 841 55.95 -44.35 -44.79
C GLU A 841 57.34 -44.40 -45.50
N PRO A 842 58.48 -44.00 -44.86
CA PRO A 842 59.15 -44.84 -43.84
C PRO A 842 59.77 -44.12 -42.61
N THR A 843 59.49 -44.65 -41.40
CA THR A 843 60.43 -45.21 -40.36
C THR A 843 61.76 -44.49 -39.96
N ALA A 844 62.38 -44.68 -38.78
CA ALA A 844 62.14 -45.56 -37.61
C ALA A 844 62.83 -45.03 -36.31
N ALA A 845 62.29 -45.36 -35.12
CA ALA A 845 63.02 -45.91 -33.94
C ALA A 845 62.11 -45.99 -32.67
N GLU A 846 62.29 -47.04 -31.86
CA GLU A 846 61.53 -47.38 -30.63
C GLU A 846 62.51 -47.74 -29.47
N PRO A 847 62.13 -48.03 -28.20
CA PRO A 847 60.79 -48.41 -27.68
C PRO A 847 60.27 -47.66 -26.42
N ALA A 848 59.09 -48.09 -25.96
CA ALA A 848 58.27 -47.56 -24.84
C ALA A 848 58.61 -48.24 -23.47
N PRO A 849 57.84 -48.09 -22.35
CA PRO A 849 56.59 -47.32 -22.15
C PRO A 849 56.42 -46.55 -20.80
N GLU A 850 55.61 -45.47 -20.81
CA GLU A 850 54.48 -45.31 -19.88
C GLU A 850 53.46 -44.26 -20.40
N ALA A 851 52.25 -44.20 -19.83
CA ALA A 851 51.09 -43.62 -20.51
C ALA A 851 50.66 -42.22 -19.99
N PRO A 852 50.52 -41.23 -20.89
CA PRO A 852 49.66 -40.06 -20.69
C PRO A 852 48.38 -40.16 -21.53
N LYS A 853 47.20 -40.03 -20.90
CA LYS A 853 45.93 -39.75 -21.62
C LYS A 853 45.23 -38.50 -21.08
N PRO A 854 44.53 -37.74 -21.93
CA PRO A 854 44.11 -36.37 -21.63
C PRO A 854 42.79 -36.29 -20.84
N ALA A 855 42.54 -35.12 -20.27
CA ALA A 855 41.34 -34.82 -19.50
C ALA A 855 40.06 -34.78 -20.36
N SER A 856 38.96 -35.25 -19.79
CA SER A 856 37.61 -34.92 -20.22
C SER A 856 36.66 -34.84 -19.01
N ALA A 857 35.63 -34.01 -19.12
CA ALA A 857 34.42 -33.93 -18.30
C ALA A 857 34.50 -34.33 -16.80
N THR A 858 34.61 -33.34 -15.91
CA THR A 858 34.07 -33.43 -14.54
C THR A 858 32.73 -32.70 -14.44
N THR A 859 31.75 -33.35 -13.82
CA THR A 859 30.38 -32.84 -13.64
C THR A 859 30.25 -31.94 -12.41
N ALA A 860 29.42 -30.90 -12.50
CA ALA A 860 29.12 -30.03 -11.38
C ALA A 860 28.08 -30.66 -10.42
N LYS A 861 28.29 -30.51 -9.11
CA LYS A 861 27.27 -30.70 -8.07
C LYS A 861 26.74 -29.34 -7.58
N PRO A 862 25.51 -29.27 -7.04
CA PRO A 862 24.86 -28.00 -6.70
C PRO A 862 25.44 -27.36 -5.43
N THR A 863 25.36 -26.03 -5.34
CA THR A 863 25.78 -25.23 -4.18
C THR A 863 24.59 -24.83 -3.29
N VAL A 864 24.71 -25.07 -1.99
CA VAL A 864 23.76 -24.65 -0.94
C VAL A 864 24.50 -23.73 0.05
N GLY A 865 23.78 -22.80 0.68
CA GLY A 865 24.17 -22.16 1.94
C GLY A 865 25.25 -21.07 1.86
N LEU A 866 24.86 -19.81 2.02
CA LEU A 866 25.78 -18.68 2.25
C LEU A 866 25.97 -18.44 3.75
N GLY A 867 26.68 -19.36 4.42
CA GLY A 867 27.07 -19.21 5.82
C GLY A 867 28.17 -18.15 6.01
N ILE A 868 28.03 -17.29 7.02
CA ILE A 868 29.03 -16.25 7.34
C ILE A 868 30.15 -16.84 8.19
N ALA A 869 31.37 -16.91 7.65
CA ALA A 869 32.57 -17.31 8.37
C ALA A 869 33.45 -16.10 8.74
N GLY A 870 34.02 -16.09 9.95
CA GLY A 870 34.86 -15.01 10.47
C GLY A 870 36.26 -14.92 9.82
N PRO A 871 36.93 -13.75 9.89
CA PRO A 871 38.16 -13.49 9.15
C PRO A 871 39.42 -14.12 9.79
N ALA A 872 40.16 -14.91 9.00
CA ALA A 872 41.51 -15.37 9.35
C ALA A 872 42.59 -14.32 9.00
N LYS A 873 43.76 -14.42 9.67
CA LYS A 873 44.82 -13.39 9.71
C LYS A 873 45.57 -13.18 8.36
N ARG A 874 46.13 -11.98 8.19
CA ARG A 874 47.36 -11.72 7.42
C ARG A 874 48.43 -11.05 8.32
N PRO A 875 49.74 -11.15 7.99
CA PRO A 875 50.82 -10.82 8.92
C PRO A 875 51.51 -9.44 8.70
N GLY A 876 52.14 -8.90 9.76
CA GLY A 876 53.36 -8.08 9.65
C GLY A 876 53.37 -6.65 10.26
N ALA A 877 54.00 -6.51 11.45
CA ALA A 877 54.62 -5.30 12.05
C ALA A 877 53.74 -4.02 12.29
N ARG A 878 53.98 -3.12 13.27
CA ARG A 878 55.02 -2.97 14.32
C ARG A 878 54.42 -2.24 15.57
N LYS A 879 55.00 -2.39 16.77
CA LYS A 879 54.62 -1.71 18.06
C LYS A 879 55.11 -0.23 18.08
N PRO A 880 54.67 0.70 18.99
CA PRO A 880 54.51 0.62 20.49
C PRO A 880 53.05 0.46 21.02
N ALA A 881 52.62 0.65 22.30
CA ALA A 881 53.22 0.92 23.63
C ALA A 881 52.32 0.30 24.78
N ALA A 882 52.05 1.04 25.89
CA ALA A 882 51.16 0.77 27.05
C ALA A 882 50.84 2.10 27.81
N PRO A 883 49.92 2.19 28.82
CA PRO A 883 49.96 1.55 30.16
C PRO A 883 48.78 0.56 30.38
N ALA A 884 48.77 -0.44 31.29
CA ALA A 884 49.21 -0.63 32.70
C ALA A 884 48.18 -0.13 33.76
N ALA A 885 47.73 -0.91 34.77
CA ALA A 885 48.04 -2.31 35.15
C ALA A 885 47.01 -2.97 36.13
N GLN A 886 46.97 -4.32 36.11
CA GLN A 886 46.81 -5.30 37.23
C GLN A 886 45.51 -5.43 38.07
N PRO A 887 45.26 -6.58 38.78
CA PRO A 887 45.86 -7.95 38.65
C PRO A 887 44.85 -9.15 38.67
N GLU A 888 45.43 -10.38 38.62
CA GLU A 888 44.92 -11.79 38.63
C GLU A 888 43.84 -12.20 39.69
N ALA A 889 43.21 -13.40 39.70
CA ALA A 889 43.63 -14.81 39.46
C ALA A 889 42.42 -15.72 39.05
N THR A 890 42.48 -16.73 38.15
CA THR A 890 43.01 -18.14 38.24
C THR A 890 42.46 -18.99 39.40
N SER A 891 42.01 -20.26 39.26
CA SER A 891 41.94 -21.22 38.12
C SER A 891 41.18 -22.55 38.47
N ALA A 892 40.83 -23.35 37.44
CA ALA A 892 40.70 -24.83 37.40
C ALA A 892 39.39 -25.57 37.85
N ASP A 893 38.81 -26.32 36.89
CA ASP A 893 38.46 -27.77 36.86
C ASP A 893 37.60 -28.39 38.00
N GLU A 894 36.30 -28.72 37.80
CA GLU A 894 35.70 -30.02 37.33
C GLU A 894 35.32 -31.00 38.48
N PRO A 895 34.43 -32.02 38.30
CA PRO A 895 33.65 -32.45 37.12
C PRO A 895 32.12 -32.70 37.38
N GLU A 896 31.43 -33.20 36.34
CA GLU A 896 30.16 -34.00 36.32
C GLU A 896 28.94 -33.66 37.21
N GLN A 897 27.79 -33.45 36.56
CA GLN A 897 26.50 -33.97 37.05
C GLN A 897 25.53 -34.29 35.89
N LYS A 898 24.60 -35.23 36.12
CA LYS A 898 23.65 -35.75 35.13
C LYS A 898 22.21 -35.25 35.35
N ASP A 899 21.40 -35.50 34.32
CA ASP A 899 20.03 -35.06 34.09
C ASP A 899 19.02 -35.45 35.20
N ALA A 900 18.01 -34.60 35.38
CA ALA A 900 16.68 -34.99 35.86
C ALA A 900 15.61 -34.10 35.20
N GLU A 901 14.50 -34.71 34.79
CA GLU A 901 13.43 -34.09 34.00
C GLU A 901 12.35 -33.45 34.90
N GLN A 902 11.63 -32.43 34.40
CA GLN A 902 10.49 -31.85 35.11
C GLN A 902 9.37 -31.43 34.16
N LYS A 903 8.12 -31.74 34.53
CA LYS A 903 6.92 -31.55 33.72
C LYS A 903 5.75 -30.94 34.50
N ASP A 904 4.97 -30.16 33.74
CA ASP A 904 3.52 -29.98 33.78
C ASP A 904 2.81 -29.69 35.12
N ALA A 905 2.19 -28.50 35.22
CA ALA A 905 1.15 -28.19 36.20
C ALA A 905 0.16 -27.15 35.65
N GLU A 906 -1.15 -27.43 35.76
CA GLU A 906 -2.26 -26.52 35.43
C GLU A 906 -3.46 -26.79 36.40
N PRO A 907 -4.62 -26.10 36.33
CA PRO A 907 -4.92 -25.01 37.27
C PRO A 907 -6.10 -25.28 38.24
N ILE A 908 -6.30 -24.38 39.21
CA ILE A 908 -7.44 -24.36 40.16
C ILE A 908 -8.01 -22.92 40.29
N SER A 909 -9.29 -22.78 40.62
CA SER A 909 -10.11 -21.55 40.52
C SER A 909 -10.63 -21.00 41.89
N ALA A 910 -11.61 -20.06 41.85
CA ALA A 910 -12.36 -19.39 42.95
C ALA A 910 -11.70 -18.13 43.58
N ALA A 911 -12.43 -17.08 44.04
CA ALA A 911 -13.85 -16.66 43.88
C ALA A 911 -14.05 -15.16 44.27
N ASP A 912 -15.28 -14.62 44.13
CA ASP A 912 -15.69 -13.24 44.44
C ASP A 912 -15.58 -12.81 45.93
N PRO A 913 -15.71 -11.49 46.22
CA PRO A 913 -16.89 -11.08 47.01
C PRO A 913 -17.49 -9.69 46.71
N SER A 914 -18.77 -9.51 47.08
CA SER A 914 -19.50 -8.22 47.24
C SER A 914 -20.86 -8.48 47.93
N PRO A 915 -21.60 -7.48 48.47
CA PRO A 915 -21.23 -6.15 48.98
C PRO A 915 -21.65 -6.02 50.48
N PRO A 916 -21.79 -4.79 51.03
CA PRO A 916 -22.99 -4.51 51.86
C PRO A 916 -23.59 -3.10 51.68
N THR A 917 -24.86 -2.93 52.11
CA THR A 917 -25.54 -1.63 52.20
C THR A 917 -26.26 -1.47 53.55
N SER A 918 -26.37 -0.25 54.09
CA SER A 918 -27.56 0.27 54.80
C SER A 918 -27.33 1.67 55.41
N LYS A 919 -28.41 2.27 55.95
CA LYS A 919 -28.62 3.70 56.22
C LYS A 919 -28.14 4.12 57.63
N GLY A 920 -27.61 5.35 57.79
CA GLY A 920 -27.35 5.92 59.12
C GLY A 920 -26.99 7.42 59.16
N ARG A 921 -27.88 8.25 59.72
CA ARG A 921 -27.71 9.69 60.05
C ARG A 921 -28.69 9.97 61.20
N PRO A 922 -28.37 10.70 62.30
CA PRO A 922 -28.00 12.12 62.22
C PRO A 922 -27.12 12.70 63.38
N SER A 923 -27.10 14.05 63.44
CA SER A 923 -26.62 14.93 64.53
C SER A 923 -25.10 15.10 64.73
N LYS A 924 -24.60 16.20 65.32
CA LYS A 924 -24.88 17.66 65.23
C LYS A 924 -24.04 18.37 66.31
N ARG A 925 -23.46 19.55 65.99
CA ARG A 925 -22.90 20.58 66.93
C ARG A 925 -21.65 20.16 67.74
N LEU A 926 -20.86 21.07 68.33
CA LEU A 926 -20.42 22.48 68.07
C LEU A 926 -19.15 22.72 68.95
N PRO A 927 -18.32 23.76 68.73
CA PRO A 927 -17.16 24.11 69.57
C PRO A 927 -17.59 24.99 70.78
N PRO A 928 -16.70 25.50 71.66
CA PRO A 928 -16.00 26.77 71.34
C PRO A 928 -14.65 27.09 72.08
N SER A 929 -13.97 28.16 71.60
CA SER A 929 -13.19 29.14 72.43
C SER A 929 -11.83 28.70 73.01
N SER A 930 -10.94 29.59 73.53
CA SER A 930 -10.56 30.97 73.14
C SER A 930 -9.34 31.46 73.99
N ARG A 931 -8.83 32.68 73.72
CA ARG A 931 -7.81 33.47 74.46
C ARG A 931 -6.33 33.07 74.22
N SER A 932 -5.34 33.97 74.31
CA SER A 932 -5.22 35.38 73.85
C SER A 932 -3.77 35.87 74.04
N ARG A 933 -3.24 36.60 73.04
CA ARG A 933 -2.04 37.48 73.01
C ARG A 933 -1.36 37.87 74.35
N PRO A 934 -0.01 38.00 74.37
CA PRO A 934 0.58 39.31 74.00
C PRO A 934 1.89 39.32 73.15
N GLN A 935 2.12 40.48 72.51
CA GLN A 935 3.39 41.17 72.16
C GLN A 935 4.60 40.45 71.49
N SER A 936 4.93 40.87 70.25
CA SER A 936 6.14 41.65 69.83
C SER A 936 7.58 41.15 70.14
N PRO A 937 8.64 41.42 69.32
CA PRO A 937 8.72 41.97 67.95
C PRO A 937 9.61 41.20 66.93
N ARG A 938 9.39 41.46 65.62
CA ARG A 938 10.41 41.98 64.67
C ARG A 938 9.69 42.66 63.48
N HIS A 939 10.41 43.37 62.61
CA HIS A 939 9.87 44.55 61.88
C HIS A 939 9.55 44.30 60.38
N LYS A 940 8.36 44.72 59.88
CA LYS A 940 8.04 45.95 59.08
C LYS A 940 8.71 45.95 57.68
N ARG A 941 8.06 46.29 56.54
CA ARG A 941 6.74 46.89 56.15
C ARG A 941 6.47 46.50 54.66
N SER A 942 5.28 46.10 54.19
CA SER A 942 4.16 46.90 53.57
C SER A 942 4.56 47.94 52.49
N ARG A 943 3.84 48.21 51.37
CA ARG A 943 2.60 47.68 50.73
C ARG A 943 2.37 48.40 49.35
N PHE A 944 1.93 47.70 48.29
CA PHE A 944 1.19 48.22 47.09
C PHE A 944 1.83 49.44 46.31
N PRO A 945 1.20 50.10 45.29
CA PRO A 945 1.25 49.65 43.88
C PRO A 945 1.55 50.74 42.80
N SER A 946 1.75 50.31 41.52
CA SER A 946 1.85 51.14 40.28
C SER A 946 3.13 52.01 40.16
N PRO A 947 3.73 52.26 38.95
CA PRO A 947 3.13 53.01 37.82
C PRO A 947 3.61 52.58 36.38
N PRO A 948 3.30 53.34 35.30
CA PRO A 948 3.77 53.06 33.94
C PRO A 948 4.64 54.17 33.26
N THR A 949 5.29 53.80 32.14
CA THR A 949 5.84 54.63 31.03
C THR A 949 7.20 55.38 31.11
N ARG A 950 7.87 55.39 29.93
CA ARG A 950 8.79 56.39 29.30
C ARG A 950 10.33 56.39 29.53
N ASN A 951 10.99 56.67 28.38
CA ASN A 951 12.40 56.99 28.03
C ASN A 951 12.83 58.40 28.55
N PRO A 952 14.09 58.93 28.39
CA PRO A 952 15.17 58.59 27.43
C PRO A 952 16.66 58.62 27.95
N ARG A 953 17.65 58.57 27.01
CA ARG A 953 19.13 58.68 27.19
C ARG A 953 19.67 60.10 27.49
N PRO A 954 20.94 60.25 27.97
CA PRO A 954 22.02 60.88 27.16
C PRO A 954 23.46 60.27 27.33
N THR A 955 24.57 61.02 27.12
CA THR A 955 25.96 60.53 26.79
C THR A 955 27.08 61.13 27.72
N ARG A 956 28.43 61.01 27.61
CA ARG A 956 29.38 60.86 26.46
C ARG A 956 30.88 60.61 26.88
N ALA A 957 31.67 59.84 26.10
CA ALA A 957 33.18 59.83 26.02
C ALA A 957 34.00 59.33 27.27
N ARG A 958 35.36 59.17 27.31
CA ARG A 958 36.52 59.55 26.44
C ARG A 958 37.88 58.83 26.82
N ARG A 959 38.77 58.48 25.85
CA ARG A 959 40.27 58.21 25.95
C ARG A 959 40.77 57.00 26.84
N SER A 960 42.01 56.43 26.78
CA SER A 960 43.14 56.36 25.79
C SER A 960 44.24 55.29 26.14
N ARG A 961 45.09 54.89 25.15
CA ARG A 961 46.41 54.11 25.10
C ARG A 961 47.32 54.00 26.37
N PRO A 962 48.37 53.11 26.49
CA PRO A 962 49.29 52.51 25.45
C PRO A 962 49.91 51.07 25.66
N SER A 963 50.80 50.62 24.71
CA SER A 963 51.96 49.65 24.85
C SER A 963 51.76 48.18 25.33
N ALA A 964 52.65 47.16 25.19
CA ALA A 964 53.81 46.75 24.34
C ALA A 964 54.38 45.39 24.91
N SER A 965 55.26 44.54 24.32
CA SER A 965 55.73 44.18 22.96
C SER A 965 56.73 42.96 23.00
N ALA A 966 57.03 42.29 21.87
CA ALA A 966 58.05 41.21 21.66
C ALA A 966 57.71 39.80 22.22
N SER A 967 58.32 38.66 21.81
CA SER A 967 59.54 38.41 20.99
C SER A 967 59.42 37.22 19.98
N ARG A 968 60.52 36.82 19.31
CA ARG A 968 60.62 35.84 18.19
C ARG A 968 61.97 35.08 18.28
N PRO A 969 62.19 33.92 17.61
CA PRO A 969 62.95 33.92 16.35
C PRO A 969 62.54 32.81 15.32
N ALA A 970 62.57 33.07 14.01
CA ALA A 970 63.54 32.57 12.99
C ALA A 970 63.32 31.10 12.52
N ARG A 971 63.45 30.73 11.24
CA ARG A 971 63.85 31.42 9.97
C ARG A 971 62.81 31.02 8.85
N ASN A 972 62.96 31.13 7.53
CA ASN A 972 64.06 31.52 6.62
C ASN A 972 63.50 32.33 5.40
N GLY A 973 64.07 32.20 4.19
CA GLY A 973 63.62 32.81 2.92
C GLY A 973 64.67 32.59 1.81
N PRO A 974 64.74 33.39 0.71
CA PRO A 974 63.85 34.47 0.21
C PRO A 974 62.77 33.90 -0.77
N ALA A 975 62.16 34.53 -1.80
CA ALA A 975 62.16 35.85 -2.48
C ALA A 975 60.73 36.09 -3.09
N GLY A 976 60.32 37.19 -3.75
CA GLY A 976 60.95 38.47 -4.15
C GLY A 976 61.05 38.65 -5.68
N ALA A 977 60.74 39.79 -6.33
CA ALA A 977 60.16 41.08 -5.88
C ALA A 977 59.70 41.97 -7.08
N LYS A 978 59.24 43.21 -6.80
CA LYS A 978 58.82 44.36 -7.68
C LYS A 978 57.33 44.46 -8.10
N ALA A 979 56.74 45.65 -8.34
CA ALA A 979 56.57 46.85 -7.47
C ALA A 979 55.73 47.99 -8.14
N GLY A 980 54.87 48.67 -7.36
CA GLY A 980 54.32 50.04 -7.61
C GLY A 980 53.03 50.16 -8.46
N ALA A 981 52.22 51.24 -8.39
CA ALA A 981 52.13 52.37 -7.44
C ALA A 981 50.82 53.20 -7.65
N ALA A 982 50.59 54.24 -6.81
CA ALA A 982 49.65 55.39 -6.95
C ALA A 982 48.20 55.34 -6.37
N GLN A 983 47.56 56.52 -6.32
CA GLN A 983 46.41 57.01 -5.51
C GLN A 983 45.81 58.28 -6.23
N PRO A 984 44.87 59.14 -5.73
CA PRO A 984 43.92 59.12 -4.57
C PRO A 984 42.49 59.73 -4.84
N CYS A 985 41.69 59.97 -3.77
CA CYS A 985 40.53 60.92 -3.65
C CYS A 985 39.21 60.61 -4.44
N ARG A 986 38.00 61.13 -4.15
CA ARG A 986 37.28 61.88 -3.05
C ARG A 986 35.76 61.60 -3.29
N ALA A 987 34.88 61.25 -2.33
CA ALA A 987 34.29 61.96 -1.17
C ALA A 987 33.06 62.89 -1.45
N CYS A 988 31.92 62.62 -0.77
CA CYS A 988 30.76 63.52 -0.45
C CYS A 988 29.79 63.97 -1.59
N SER A 989 28.54 64.43 -1.36
CA SER A 989 27.54 64.31 -0.25
C SER A 989 26.16 64.93 -0.63
N ALA A 990 25.12 64.70 0.21
CA ALA A 990 23.77 65.35 0.26
C ALA A 990 22.77 64.99 -0.88
N MET A 991 21.45 64.79 -0.69
CA MET A 991 20.37 65.22 0.25
C MET A 991 19.55 66.46 -0.16
N THR A 992 18.21 66.32 -0.03
CA THR A 992 17.09 67.32 0.05
C THR A 992 15.95 66.99 -0.94
N ALA A 993 14.65 67.27 -0.69
CA ALA A 993 13.73 66.77 0.36
C ALA A 993 12.28 67.29 0.10
N CYS A 994 11.26 66.49 0.46
CA CYS A 994 9.86 66.87 0.77
C CYS A 994 8.91 67.42 -0.32
N MET A 995 7.62 67.40 0.05
CA MET A 995 6.39 67.94 -0.60
C MET A 995 5.92 67.16 -1.85
N SER A 996 4.66 66.69 -1.99
CA SER A 996 3.29 67.15 -1.64
C SER A 996 2.59 67.82 -2.83
N GLY A 997 1.46 67.24 -3.28
CA GLY A 997 0.65 67.72 -4.40
C GLY A 997 -0.49 66.75 -4.75
N CYS A 998 -1.60 67.26 -5.27
CA CYS A 998 -2.82 66.50 -5.58
C CYS A 998 -3.10 66.42 -7.10
N ASP A 999 -4.15 65.64 -7.42
CA ASP A 999 -5.02 65.74 -8.60
C ASP A 999 -4.51 65.34 -10.01
N ARG A 1000 -5.23 64.35 -10.54
CA ARG A 1000 -5.88 64.31 -11.87
C ARG A 1000 -5.09 64.13 -13.18
N VAL A 1001 -5.58 63.11 -13.89
CA VAL A 1001 -6.00 63.09 -15.32
C VAL A 1001 -4.97 62.66 -16.38
N HIS A 1002 -5.51 61.86 -17.32
CA HIS A 1002 -4.98 61.38 -18.60
C HIS A 1002 -3.80 60.38 -18.62
N SER A 1003 -4.17 59.15 -18.99
CA SER A 1003 -3.43 58.19 -19.83
C SER A 1003 -3.11 58.81 -21.21
N PRO A 1004 -2.20 58.25 -22.05
CA PRO A 1004 -1.84 56.82 -22.09
C PRO A 1004 -0.36 56.45 -22.35
N ASP A 1005 -0.20 55.14 -22.58
CA ASP A 1005 0.87 54.42 -23.30
C ASP A 1005 2.10 53.85 -22.57
N VAL A 1006 2.59 52.77 -23.19
CA VAL A 1006 3.68 51.84 -22.82
C VAL A 1006 3.45 51.01 -21.55
N ALA A 1007 3.07 49.75 -21.74
CA ALA A 1007 2.93 48.76 -20.67
C ALA A 1007 4.24 47.97 -20.44
N CYS A 1008 4.62 47.79 -19.17
CA CYS A 1008 5.55 46.74 -18.74
C CYS A 1008 4.79 45.73 -17.87
N VAL A 1009 4.64 44.50 -18.35
CA VAL A 1009 3.98 43.42 -17.60
C VAL A 1009 4.98 42.77 -16.64
N VAL A 1010 4.85 43.05 -15.36
CA VAL A 1010 5.49 42.26 -14.29
C VAL A 1010 4.54 41.13 -13.90
N VAL A 1011 4.97 39.89 -14.06
CA VAL A 1011 4.17 38.71 -13.72
C VAL A 1011 4.25 38.45 -12.21
N THR A 1012 3.21 38.86 -11.48
CA THR A 1012 2.91 38.37 -10.13
C THR A 1012 1.82 37.31 -10.19
N LEU A 1013 2.16 36.08 -9.81
CA LEU A 1013 1.20 34.99 -9.68
C LEU A 1013 0.31 35.24 -8.46
N PHE A 1014 -1.00 35.35 -8.67
CA PHE A 1014 -2.01 35.21 -7.62
C PHE A 1014 -2.96 34.09 -8.01
N ASP A 1015 -3.07 33.10 -7.13
CA ASP A 1015 -3.90 31.92 -7.30
C ASP A 1015 -5.31 32.21 -6.77
N CYS A 1016 -6.35 31.84 -7.52
CA CYS A 1016 -7.74 31.93 -7.06
C CYS A 1016 -8.66 31.04 -7.91
N MET A 1017 -8.75 29.77 -7.53
CA MET A 1017 -9.78 28.85 -8.03
C MET A 1017 -11.15 29.12 -7.38
N THR A 1018 -12.15 28.35 -7.84
CA THR A 1018 -13.44 28.00 -7.18
C THR A 1018 -14.70 28.75 -7.72
N PRO A 1019 -15.92 28.14 -7.70
CA PRO A 1019 -16.36 27.40 -8.90
C PRO A 1019 -17.88 27.39 -9.22
N ARG A 1020 -18.25 26.56 -10.23
CA ARG A 1020 -19.57 25.95 -10.53
C ARG A 1020 -20.69 26.81 -11.15
N THR A 1021 -21.05 26.42 -12.37
CA THR A 1021 -22.45 26.17 -12.78
C THR A 1021 -22.56 24.75 -13.33
N SER A 1022 -23.74 24.13 -13.25
CA SER A 1022 -23.98 22.72 -13.62
C SER A 1022 -24.38 22.53 -15.08
N MET A 1023 -23.98 21.40 -15.67
CA MET A 1023 -24.53 20.91 -16.94
C MET A 1023 -25.81 20.10 -16.72
N GLN A 1024 -26.77 20.22 -17.64
CA GLN A 1024 -27.83 19.23 -17.87
C GLN A 1024 -27.56 18.49 -19.20
N PRO A 1025 -28.08 17.26 -19.38
CA PRO A 1025 -27.71 16.40 -20.51
C PRO A 1025 -28.39 16.83 -21.82
N CYS A 1026 -27.62 16.88 -22.91
CA CYS A 1026 -28.18 16.99 -24.25
C CYS A 1026 -28.75 15.64 -24.70
N ARG A 1027 -30.02 15.63 -25.12
CA ARG A 1027 -30.72 14.45 -25.64
C ARG A 1027 -30.32 14.23 -27.10
N ALA A 1028 -29.79 13.06 -27.44
CA ALA A 1028 -29.49 12.73 -28.83
C ALA A 1028 -30.80 12.54 -29.62
N LEU A 1029 -30.98 13.28 -30.71
CA LEU A 1029 -31.97 12.91 -31.73
C LEU A 1029 -31.31 11.93 -32.72
N MET A 1030 -31.86 10.73 -32.81
CA MET A 1030 -31.68 9.90 -34.00
C MET A 1030 -32.72 10.32 -35.04
N THR A 1031 -32.27 10.73 -36.22
CA THR A 1031 -33.12 10.83 -37.41
C THR A 1031 -32.79 9.67 -38.34
N GLN A 1032 -33.81 8.96 -38.80
CA GLN A 1032 -33.67 7.89 -39.78
C GLN A 1032 -33.14 8.43 -41.11
N ALA A 1033 -32.41 7.60 -41.86
CA ALA A 1033 -31.93 7.91 -43.20
C ALA A 1033 -32.34 6.79 -44.17
N GLU A 1034 -33.04 7.15 -45.25
CA GLU A 1034 -33.26 6.26 -46.39
C GLU A 1034 -32.18 6.48 -47.48
N PRO A 1035 -31.92 5.49 -48.37
CA PRO A 1035 -30.68 5.45 -49.12
C PRO A 1035 -30.81 5.91 -50.58
N THR A 1036 -30.06 6.96 -50.95
CA THR A 1036 -29.57 7.17 -52.32
C THR A 1036 -28.13 7.65 -52.28
N GLY A 1037 -27.24 7.04 -53.07
CA GLY A 1037 -25.80 7.22 -52.93
C GLY A 1037 -25.13 7.99 -54.07
N ALA A 1038 -24.21 8.90 -53.72
CA ALA A 1038 -23.18 9.40 -54.63
C ALA A 1038 -21.89 9.75 -53.87
N ARG A 1039 -20.77 9.29 -54.46
CA ARG A 1039 -19.32 9.45 -54.21
C ARG A 1039 -18.82 10.54 -53.23
N LEU A 1040 -17.71 10.21 -52.56
CA LEU A 1040 -16.95 11.05 -51.64
C LEU A 1040 -16.43 12.36 -52.27
N SER A 1041 -16.39 13.42 -51.46
CA SER A 1041 -15.16 14.19 -51.22
C SER A 1041 -15.22 14.87 -49.86
N TRP A 1042 -14.12 14.88 -49.10
CA TRP A 1042 -14.01 15.51 -47.78
C TRP A 1042 -12.94 16.60 -47.80
N ILE A 1043 -13.35 17.86 -47.71
CA ILE A 1043 -12.46 18.98 -47.32
C ILE A 1043 -13.23 19.86 -46.34
N ALA A 1044 -12.76 19.92 -45.09
CA ALA A 1044 -13.30 20.81 -44.06
C ALA A 1044 -12.27 21.90 -43.74
N VAL A 1045 -12.58 23.15 -44.08
CA VAL A 1045 -11.76 24.33 -43.74
C VAL A 1045 -12.43 25.09 -42.62
N THR A 1046 -11.91 24.94 -41.39
CA THR A 1046 -12.44 25.63 -40.21
C THR A 1046 -11.69 26.95 -39.99
N THR A 1047 -12.30 28.08 -40.34
CA THR A 1047 -11.77 29.42 -40.00
C THR A 1047 -12.63 30.08 -38.93
N CYS A 1048 -12.06 30.31 -37.74
CA CYS A 1048 -12.68 31.10 -36.68
C CYS A 1048 -12.10 32.51 -36.63
N ARG A 1049 -12.95 33.53 -36.52
CA ARG A 1049 -12.54 34.91 -36.21
C ARG A 1049 -13.54 35.54 -35.23
N PRO A 1050 -13.11 36.15 -34.10
CA PRO A 1050 -14.02 36.65 -33.06
C PRO A 1050 -14.37 38.12 -33.24
N MET A 1051 -15.49 38.56 -32.63
CA MET A 1051 -15.76 39.97 -32.34
C MET A 1051 -16.39 40.15 -30.95
N ARG A 1052 -16.23 41.37 -30.41
CA ARG A 1052 -16.75 41.83 -29.11
C ARG A 1052 -17.92 42.79 -29.32
N SER A 1053 -18.82 42.89 -28.35
CA SER A 1053 -19.44 44.16 -27.93
C SER A 1053 -20.17 44.01 -26.59
N CYS A 1054 -20.30 45.10 -25.83
CA CYS A 1054 -20.97 45.14 -24.52
C CYS A 1054 -22.04 46.23 -24.52
N THR A 1055 -23.21 46.00 -23.89
CA THR A 1055 -24.11 47.09 -23.44
C THR A 1055 -24.97 46.72 -22.22
N TRP A 1056 -24.74 47.44 -21.11
CA TRP A 1056 -25.72 48.09 -20.23
C TRP A 1056 -27.00 47.36 -19.73
N SER A 1057 -26.92 46.92 -18.46
CA SER A 1057 -27.82 47.28 -17.32
C SER A 1057 -29.36 47.27 -17.42
N LEU A 1058 -30.02 46.56 -16.48
CA LEU A 1058 -30.62 47.18 -15.27
C LEU A 1058 -30.97 46.13 -14.20
N ARG A 1059 -31.31 46.56 -12.97
CA ARG A 1059 -31.98 45.74 -11.92
C ARG A 1059 -33.48 46.06 -11.90
N LEU A 1060 -34.32 45.08 -11.57
CA LEU A 1060 -35.53 45.26 -10.74
C LEU A 1060 -36.04 43.89 -10.22
N TYR A 1061 -36.63 43.89 -9.01
CA TYR A 1061 -37.44 42.80 -8.44
C TYR A 1061 -38.92 43.19 -8.56
N PRO A 1062 -39.88 42.22 -8.64
CA PRO A 1062 -40.55 41.78 -7.41
C PRO A 1062 -40.93 40.28 -7.37
N CYS A 1063 -41.56 39.86 -6.26
CA CYS A 1063 -42.01 38.50 -5.95
C CYS A 1063 -43.54 38.39 -5.94
N THR A 1064 -44.11 37.33 -6.52
CA THR A 1064 -45.52 36.92 -6.33
C THR A 1064 -45.69 35.40 -6.26
N ARG A 1065 -46.84 34.98 -5.72
CA ARG A 1065 -47.07 33.64 -5.12
C ARG A 1065 -47.75 32.63 -6.06
N ARG A 1066 -47.44 31.35 -5.84
CA ARG A 1066 -48.38 30.20 -5.68
C ARG A 1066 -49.56 30.05 -6.68
N ALA A 1067 -49.53 28.98 -7.48
CA ALA A 1067 -50.69 28.21 -7.92
C ALA A 1067 -50.32 26.71 -7.99
N SER A 1068 -51.32 25.82 -8.09
CA SER A 1068 -51.18 24.35 -8.07
C SER A 1068 -52.00 23.69 -9.19
N LEU A 1069 -52.12 22.36 -9.18
CA LEU A 1069 -52.88 21.50 -10.12
C LEU A 1069 -52.14 21.26 -11.47
N ASP A 1070 -52.20 20.08 -12.10
CA ASP A 1070 -52.80 18.81 -11.67
C ASP A 1070 -52.13 17.56 -12.30
N LYS A 1071 -52.50 16.35 -11.85
CA LYS A 1071 -52.17 15.08 -12.55
C LYS A 1071 -53.05 14.89 -13.80
N PRO A 1072 -52.65 14.03 -14.75
CA PRO A 1072 -53.33 12.72 -14.77
C PRO A 1072 -52.41 11.51 -14.96
N THR A 1073 -52.95 10.32 -14.68
CA THR A 1073 -52.33 8.99 -14.80
C THR A 1073 -52.81 8.24 -16.04
N ILE A 1074 -51.95 7.39 -16.62
CA ILE A 1074 -52.19 6.12 -17.36
C ILE A 1074 -50.77 5.64 -17.75
N SER A 1075 -50.22 4.48 -17.33
CA SER A 1075 -50.67 3.08 -17.28
C SER A 1075 -50.40 2.31 -18.58
N LEU A 1076 -49.37 1.43 -18.52
CA LEU A 1076 -49.16 0.16 -19.23
C LEU A 1076 -49.61 0.02 -20.71
N ASP A 1077 -48.70 -0.44 -21.59
CA ASP A 1077 -48.56 -1.89 -21.80
C ASP A 1077 -47.22 -2.29 -22.46
N ALA A 1078 -46.98 -3.59 -22.62
CA ALA A 1078 -45.68 -4.18 -22.95
C ALA A 1078 -45.46 -4.57 -24.44
N CYS A 1079 -44.19 -4.51 -24.88
CA CYS A 1079 -43.58 -5.54 -25.75
C CYS A 1079 -42.05 -5.37 -25.78
N GLY A 1080 -41.29 -6.47 -25.80
CA GLY A 1080 -39.81 -6.43 -25.72
C GLY A 1080 -39.08 -6.94 -26.97
N ARG A 1081 -37.80 -6.58 -27.08
CA ARG A 1081 -36.72 -7.28 -27.80
C ARG A 1081 -35.36 -6.90 -27.19
#